data_AF-A0A9D4PPL6-F1
#
_entry.id   AF-A0A9D4PPL6-F1
#
_cell.length_a   1.000
_cell.length_b   1.000
_cell.length_c   1.000
_cell.angle_alpha   90.00
_cell.angle_beta   90.00
_cell.angle_gamma   90.00
#
_symmetry.space_group_name_H-M   'P 1'
#
loop_
_entity.id
_entity.type
_entity.pdbx_description
1 polymer ?
#
loop_
_entity_poly.entity_id
_entity_poly.type
_entity_poly.pdbx_seq_one_letter_code
_entity_poly.pdbx_strand_id
1 'polypeptide(L)'
;MDTSKTSSIKSLLLQAWRERWTDVRWGINIKNVLPRGVSGDVYDLADCILQEALVGPGPNNLFLSYLTHCLSAQVVSYGAVLSSIGRFQSFFKPPCILSLLQLLYSIQAKITCHGNEEECIALCKAIVGVTHWLYLCMCHSIGKIVELKQSAEHGLILEKACESLSFFSESTFLKALLYIGKHEEPAVYAQLVQKQQELETKLSQSQGFSIPKDTLEGALNLVRLVDDMPKISASSCVSGRVPKQPLVCSLNANVAIEAVLNPASDIQSTVDHLLLMKKLLNLTSAELYCEIIRAGFMGLANSSSEDLKWAAFTFLKVPQLLLKIHSARKDDRQWEEELEAGLMQLLNYSPLLDLTDSKCHCDCLQYLLNELQKVELLTETQAKALVHRRQTNTQKQNLPRPDQQTSQALILRAEPTVTSILKTLDSDYSKNQDGLLGILCHIISGKSFELILSAAAATGKLSSFVKKLIKFNEYNKQWFSDTLVRQALKHDHLEDLHRAIDLSFGLFHIDIEQCALALLTQVLPNYLLWETRQDFLTEPRGSALARLVVLSTFAALQARTNSPTLGMQRGGRKRPYWDMELEEAMDESKRMRPSKIRRGLNDSELLDDTPFALQCHSEENYRSLDPLSKAVADTMRLLMAIASDSVISQRSVFPLLLFEQIVLCAGEEAHRVLQFAPLGLVPQLVRSMPLLMSHQLILALSSLQTSRARKVTARATCQLQIARSLSSTHLT
;
A
#
# COMPACT_ATOMS: atom_id res chain seq x y z
N MET A 1 30.85 -14.35 -31.10
CA MET A 1 29.85 -14.36 -32.18
C MET A 1 30.40 -15.22 -33.30
N ASP A 2 29.91 -16.44 -33.45
CA ASP A 2 30.39 -17.38 -34.47
C ASP A 2 29.82 -16.99 -35.84
N THR A 3 30.61 -16.27 -36.63
CA THR A 3 30.28 -15.77 -37.98
C THR A 3 29.90 -16.89 -38.97
N SER A 4 30.23 -18.15 -38.66
CA SER A 4 29.94 -19.33 -39.48
C SER A 4 28.45 -19.73 -39.49
N LYS A 5 27.71 -19.46 -38.41
CA LYS A 5 26.30 -19.88 -38.30
C LYS A 5 25.34 -18.86 -38.91
N THR A 6 25.56 -17.57 -38.70
CA THR A 6 24.77 -16.51 -39.35
C THR A 6 24.92 -16.56 -40.89
N SER A 7 26.12 -16.84 -41.39
CA SER A 7 26.36 -17.05 -42.83
C SER A 7 25.65 -18.30 -43.36
N SER A 8 25.59 -19.37 -42.56
CA SER A 8 24.82 -20.58 -42.89
C SER A 8 23.30 -20.32 -42.92
N ILE A 9 22.78 -19.47 -42.04
CA ILE A 9 21.36 -19.06 -42.05
C ILE A 9 21.05 -18.27 -43.33
N LYS A 10 21.93 -17.32 -43.70
CA LYS A 10 21.75 -16.53 -44.93
C LYS A 10 21.82 -17.38 -46.20
N SER A 11 22.76 -18.34 -46.27
CA SER A 11 22.82 -19.26 -47.40
C SER A 11 21.58 -20.15 -47.49
N LEU A 12 21.06 -20.62 -46.35
CA LEU A 12 19.82 -21.38 -46.29
C LEU A 12 18.61 -20.54 -46.73
N LEU A 13 18.53 -19.28 -46.33
CA LEU A 13 17.45 -18.36 -46.76
C LEU A 13 17.47 -18.15 -48.27
N LEU A 14 18.66 -17.95 -48.86
CA LEU A 14 18.81 -17.82 -50.31
C LEU A 14 18.40 -19.10 -51.04
N GLN A 15 18.76 -20.28 -50.52
CA GLN A 15 18.34 -21.55 -51.09
C GLN A 15 16.81 -21.72 -50.99
N ALA A 16 16.24 -21.52 -49.80
CA ALA A 16 14.80 -21.63 -49.56
C ALA A 16 13.98 -20.67 -50.42
N TRP A 17 14.52 -19.49 -50.72
CA TRP A 17 13.90 -18.53 -51.61
C TRP A 17 13.98 -18.95 -53.09
N ARG A 18 15.16 -19.39 -53.56
CA ARG A 18 15.35 -19.89 -54.93
C ARG A 18 14.46 -21.09 -55.23
N GLU A 19 14.34 -22.02 -54.28
CA GLU A 19 13.56 -23.24 -54.40
C GLU A 19 12.08 -23.07 -53.97
N ARG A 20 11.66 -21.88 -53.54
CA ARG A 20 10.28 -21.58 -53.07
C ARG A 20 9.76 -22.60 -52.06
N TRP A 21 10.53 -22.83 -51.00
CA TRP A 21 10.13 -23.79 -49.96
C TRP A 21 8.82 -23.40 -49.29
N THR A 22 8.08 -24.41 -48.81
CA THR A 22 6.94 -24.20 -47.92
C THR A 22 7.43 -23.90 -46.51
N ASP A 23 6.57 -23.29 -45.69
CA ASP A 23 6.87 -22.98 -44.28
C ASP A 23 7.34 -24.22 -43.49
N VAL A 24 6.72 -25.38 -43.76
CA VAL A 24 7.09 -26.66 -43.16
C VAL A 24 8.48 -27.11 -43.59
N ARG A 25 8.80 -27.01 -44.89
CA ARG A 25 10.11 -27.40 -45.42
C ARG A 25 11.21 -26.47 -44.91
N TRP A 26 10.92 -25.17 -44.78
CA TRP A 26 11.77 -24.23 -44.08
C TRP A 26 12.02 -24.65 -42.63
N GLY A 27 10.95 -24.93 -41.87
CA GLY A 27 11.01 -25.35 -40.47
C GLY A 27 11.85 -26.60 -40.21
N ILE A 28 11.81 -27.59 -41.11
CA ILE A 28 12.64 -28.81 -41.02
C ILE A 28 14.13 -28.47 -41.21
N ASN A 29 14.44 -27.67 -42.23
CA ASN A 29 15.83 -27.37 -42.58
C ASN A 29 16.49 -26.40 -41.60
N ILE A 30 15.77 -25.41 -41.07
CA ILE A 30 16.34 -24.47 -40.09
C ILE A 30 16.69 -25.19 -38.77
N LYS A 31 15.91 -26.20 -38.37
CA LYS A 31 16.21 -27.05 -37.20
C LYS A 31 17.47 -27.90 -37.36
N ASN A 32 17.93 -28.15 -38.60
CA ASN A 32 19.21 -28.82 -38.83
C ASN A 32 20.41 -27.88 -38.70
N VAL A 33 20.20 -26.57 -38.91
CA VAL A 33 21.25 -25.55 -38.78
C VAL A 33 21.44 -25.12 -37.32
N LEU A 34 20.32 -25.01 -36.59
CA LEU A 34 20.28 -24.66 -35.17
C LEU A 34 20.64 -25.87 -34.29
N PRO A 35 21.48 -25.72 -33.26
CA PRO A 35 21.74 -26.78 -32.29
C PRO A 35 20.45 -27.21 -31.56
N ARG A 36 20.35 -28.50 -31.20
CA ARG A 36 19.20 -29.01 -30.43
C ARG A 36 19.08 -28.26 -29.10
N GLY A 37 17.90 -27.72 -28.83
CA GLY A 37 17.59 -27.03 -27.58
C GLY A 37 18.05 -25.56 -27.49
N VAL A 38 18.60 -25.00 -28.57
CA VAL A 38 19.01 -23.58 -28.62
C VAL A 38 17.99 -22.77 -29.41
N SER A 39 17.53 -21.64 -28.83
CA SER A 39 16.63 -20.71 -29.51
C SER A 39 17.31 -20.07 -30.72
N GLY A 40 16.54 -19.83 -31.79
CA GLY A 40 17.00 -19.08 -32.96
C GLY A 40 17.40 -17.63 -32.64
N ASP A 41 16.98 -17.11 -31.49
CA ASP A 41 17.30 -15.76 -31.03
C ASP A 41 18.80 -15.56 -30.80
N VAL A 42 19.52 -16.60 -30.39
CA VAL A 42 20.99 -16.56 -30.14
C VAL A 42 21.77 -16.21 -31.41
N TYR A 43 21.19 -16.47 -32.58
CA TYR A 43 21.80 -16.25 -33.88
C TYR A 43 21.12 -15.13 -34.67
N ASP A 44 20.33 -14.28 -34.00
CA ASP A 44 19.58 -13.18 -34.62
C ASP A 44 18.74 -13.64 -35.82
N LEU A 45 18.13 -14.83 -35.73
CA LEU A 45 17.37 -15.43 -36.85
C LEU A 45 16.22 -14.52 -37.30
N ALA A 46 15.52 -13.88 -36.36
CA ALA A 46 14.46 -12.92 -36.66
C ALA A 46 14.97 -11.75 -37.53
N ASP A 47 16.10 -11.17 -37.12
CA ASP A 47 16.72 -10.04 -37.80
C ASP A 47 17.22 -10.46 -39.18
N CYS A 48 17.89 -11.61 -39.29
CA CYS A 48 18.34 -12.16 -40.58
C CYS A 48 17.18 -12.35 -41.56
N ILE A 49 16.05 -12.91 -41.12
CA ILE A 49 14.88 -13.12 -41.99
C ILE A 49 14.28 -11.76 -42.40
N LEU A 50 14.15 -10.82 -41.46
CA LEU A 50 13.55 -9.50 -41.75
C LEU A 50 14.44 -8.64 -42.64
N GLN A 51 15.76 -8.63 -42.44
CA GLN A 51 16.69 -7.89 -43.30
C GLN A 51 16.57 -8.38 -44.76
N GLU A 52 16.61 -9.70 -44.98
CA GLU A 52 16.43 -10.30 -46.32
C GLU A 52 15.02 -10.08 -46.88
N ALA A 53 14.00 -10.00 -46.01
CA ALA A 53 12.62 -9.69 -46.42
C ALA A 53 12.44 -8.26 -46.94
N LEU A 54 13.27 -7.32 -46.49
CA LEU A 54 13.08 -5.87 -46.70
C LEU A 54 14.14 -5.22 -47.62
N VAL A 55 15.05 -6.00 -48.20
CA VAL A 55 16.08 -5.51 -49.14
C VAL A 55 15.44 -4.84 -50.37
N GLY A 56 14.39 -5.45 -50.92
CA GLY A 56 13.71 -5.01 -52.14
C GLY A 56 12.90 -3.70 -52.01
N PRO A 57 12.32 -3.21 -53.13
CA PRO A 57 11.39 -2.07 -53.12
C PRO A 57 10.06 -2.41 -52.43
N GLY A 58 9.71 -3.70 -52.40
CA GLY A 58 8.59 -4.24 -51.65
C GLY A 58 9.03 -5.41 -50.77
N PRO A 59 8.19 -5.79 -49.79
CA PRO A 59 8.50 -6.85 -48.84
C PRO A 59 8.36 -8.23 -49.48
N ASN A 60 9.27 -9.12 -49.13
CA ASN A 60 9.22 -10.52 -49.56
C ASN A 60 8.31 -11.33 -48.63
N ASN A 61 7.06 -11.54 -49.06
CA ASN A 61 6.04 -12.26 -48.29
C ASN A 61 6.43 -13.70 -47.92
N LEU A 62 7.31 -14.35 -48.70
CA LEU A 62 7.79 -15.70 -48.39
C LEU A 62 8.68 -15.72 -47.15
N PHE A 63 9.55 -14.72 -46.99
CA PHE A 63 10.36 -14.61 -45.78
C PHE A 63 9.52 -14.20 -44.57
N LEU A 64 8.48 -13.38 -44.76
CA LEU A 64 7.53 -13.07 -43.70
C LEU A 64 6.71 -14.30 -43.27
N SER A 65 6.35 -15.20 -44.19
CA SER A 65 5.67 -16.46 -43.84
C SER A 65 6.60 -17.40 -43.05
N TYR A 66 7.88 -17.49 -43.44
CA TYR A 66 8.89 -18.23 -42.67
C TYR A 66 9.05 -17.69 -41.25
N LEU A 67 9.07 -16.37 -41.07
CA LEU A 67 9.14 -15.75 -39.75
C LEU A 67 7.90 -16.07 -38.90
N THR A 68 6.71 -15.95 -39.49
CA THR A 68 5.44 -16.25 -38.83
C THR A 68 5.37 -17.73 -38.41
N HIS A 69 5.87 -18.63 -39.25
CA HIS A 69 5.99 -20.04 -38.92
C HIS A 69 7.03 -20.29 -37.81
N CYS A 70 8.19 -19.62 -37.84
CA CYS A 70 9.19 -19.70 -36.77
C CYS A 70 8.64 -19.25 -35.42
N LEU A 71 7.83 -18.19 -35.39
CA LEU A 71 7.12 -17.75 -34.18
C LEU A 71 6.11 -18.80 -33.68
N SER A 72 5.29 -19.33 -34.59
CA SER A 72 4.27 -20.34 -34.25
C SER A 72 4.89 -21.65 -33.77
N ALA A 73 6.07 -22.00 -34.29
CA ALA A 73 6.85 -23.17 -33.89
C ALA A 73 7.78 -22.93 -32.69
N GLN A 74 7.73 -21.74 -32.07
CA GLN A 74 8.58 -21.33 -30.95
C GLN A 74 10.10 -21.48 -31.22
N VAL A 75 10.51 -21.33 -32.48
CA VAL A 75 11.93 -21.34 -32.89
C VAL A 75 12.58 -19.97 -32.58
N VAL A 76 11.77 -18.92 -32.59
CA VAL A 76 12.16 -17.52 -32.35
C VAL A 76 11.18 -16.93 -31.34
N SER A 77 11.63 -16.06 -30.44
CA SER A 77 10.75 -15.39 -29.48
C SER A 77 10.05 -14.16 -30.08
N TYR A 78 8.91 -13.79 -29.49
CA TYR A 78 8.25 -12.51 -29.79
C TYR A 78 9.18 -11.32 -29.55
N GLY A 79 10.03 -11.38 -28.50
CA GLY A 79 10.98 -10.33 -28.18
C GLY A 79 11.98 -10.08 -29.33
N ALA A 80 12.53 -11.13 -29.92
CA ALA A 80 13.47 -10.99 -31.05
C ALA A 80 12.81 -10.40 -32.30
N VAL A 81 11.58 -10.83 -32.63
CA VAL A 81 10.84 -10.30 -33.78
C VAL A 81 10.46 -8.83 -33.57
N LEU A 82 9.91 -8.49 -32.40
CA LEU A 82 9.55 -7.12 -32.06
C LEU A 82 10.79 -6.21 -32.06
N SER A 83 11.91 -6.65 -31.47
CA SER A 83 13.16 -5.88 -31.49
C SER A 83 13.63 -5.60 -32.93
N SER A 84 13.52 -6.60 -33.82
CA SER A 84 13.88 -6.46 -35.23
C SER A 84 12.94 -5.50 -35.98
N ILE A 85 11.63 -5.52 -35.70
CA ILE A 85 10.66 -4.54 -36.23
C ILE A 85 11.04 -3.12 -35.77
N GLY A 86 11.33 -2.93 -34.48
CA GLY A 86 11.68 -1.63 -33.91
C GLY A 86 12.98 -1.02 -34.47
N ARG A 87 13.88 -1.84 -35.04
CA ARG A 87 15.12 -1.38 -35.69
C ARG A 87 14.92 -0.87 -37.11
N PHE A 88 13.75 -1.07 -37.73
CA PHE A 88 13.52 -0.64 -39.11
C PHE A 88 13.42 0.90 -39.22
N GLN A 89 14.39 1.53 -39.89
CA GLN A 89 14.46 3.01 -40.04
C GLN A 89 14.21 3.52 -41.47
N SER A 90 14.02 2.63 -42.46
CA SER A 90 13.84 3.03 -43.87
C SER A 90 12.41 3.51 -44.17
N PHE A 91 12.00 4.63 -43.56
CA PHE A 91 10.65 5.19 -43.68
C PHE A 91 10.25 5.61 -45.11
N PHE A 92 11.24 5.73 -46.02
CA PHE A 92 11.02 5.98 -47.44
C PHE A 92 10.45 4.79 -48.22
N LYS A 93 10.24 3.63 -47.59
CA LYS A 93 9.61 2.43 -48.20
C LYS A 93 8.23 2.14 -47.56
N PRO A 94 7.15 2.83 -47.95
CA PRO A 94 5.81 2.61 -47.37
C PRO A 94 5.30 1.15 -47.40
N PRO A 95 5.48 0.38 -48.50
CA PRO A 95 5.01 -1.01 -48.56
C PRO A 95 5.66 -1.93 -47.51
N CYS A 96 6.93 -1.68 -47.19
CA CYS A 96 7.65 -2.41 -46.15
C CYS A 96 7.07 -2.11 -44.76
N ILE A 97 6.80 -0.83 -44.46
CA ILE A 97 6.20 -0.41 -43.18
C ILE A 97 4.82 -1.05 -43.01
N LEU A 98 3.98 -0.99 -44.06
CA LEU A 98 2.64 -1.58 -44.03
C LEU A 98 2.69 -3.09 -43.75
N SER A 99 3.66 -3.80 -44.32
CA SER A 99 3.80 -5.25 -44.08
C SER A 99 4.32 -5.57 -42.67
N LEU A 100 5.20 -4.73 -42.11
CA LEU A 100 5.63 -4.86 -40.72
C LEU A 100 4.49 -4.55 -39.74
N LEU A 101 3.68 -3.52 -40.02
CA LEU A 101 2.48 -3.22 -39.25
C LEU A 101 1.45 -4.35 -39.33
N GLN A 102 1.27 -4.95 -40.51
CA GLN A 102 0.40 -6.11 -40.68
C GLN A 102 0.91 -7.33 -39.91
N LEU A 103 2.22 -7.58 -39.93
CA LEU A 103 2.84 -8.63 -39.12
C LEU A 103 2.59 -8.36 -37.63
N LEU A 104 2.87 -7.13 -37.15
CA LEU A 104 2.64 -6.73 -35.76
C LEU A 104 1.18 -6.93 -35.34
N TYR A 105 0.24 -6.49 -36.16
CA TYR A 105 -1.20 -6.67 -35.92
C TYR A 105 -1.59 -8.14 -35.79
N SER A 106 -0.98 -9.04 -36.58
CA SER A 106 -1.25 -10.47 -36.53
C SER A 106 -0.70 -11.18 -35.26
N ILE A 107 0.31 -10.60 -34.63
CA ILE A 107 1.00 -11.20 -33.47
C ILE A 107 0.68 -10.53 -32.14
N GLN A 108 0.22 -9.27 -32.11
CA GLN A 108 0.09 -8.47 -30.88
C GLN A 108 -0.80 -9.11 -29.80
N ALA A 109 -1.86 -9.83 -30.19
CA ALA A 109 -2.74 -10.55 -29.26
C ALA A 109 -2.15 -11.86 -28.72
N LYS A 110 -1.09 -12.40 -29.36
CA LYS A 110 -0.47 -13.68 -29.03
C LYS A 110 0.86 -13.52 -28.28
N ILE A 111 1.30 -12.29 -28.02
CA ILE A 111 2.57 -12.01 -27.34
C ILE A 111 2.57 -12.68 -25.96
N THR A 112 3.47 -13.64 -25.77
CA THR A 112 3.76 -14.29 -24.49
C THR A 112 5.25 -14.56 -24.38
N CYS A 113 5.75 -14.84 -23.17
CA CYS A 113 7.14 -15.24 -22.96
C CYS A 113 7.21 -16.42 -22.00
N HIS A 114 7.64 -17.58 -22.51
CA HIS A 114 7.88 -18.80 -21.73
C HIS A 114 9.33 -18.95 -21.27
N GLY A 115 10.14 -17.94 -21.56
CA GLY A 115 11.58 -17.93 -21.40
C GLY A 115 12.08 -17.79 -19.97
N ASN A 116 13.40 -17.68 -19.85
CA ASN A 116 14.04 -17.27 -18.60
C ASN A 116 13.85 -15.76 -18.35
N GLU A 117 14.41 -15.27 -17.25
CA GLU A 117 14.30 -13.85 -16.86
C GLU A 117 14.94 -12.89 -17.87
N GLU A 118 16.00 -13.31 -18.56
CA GLU A 118 16.66 -12.51 -19.60
C GLU A 118 15.76 -12.34 -20.83
N GLU A 119 15.09 -13.41 -21.26
CA GLU A 119 14.14 -13.38 -22.37
C GLU A 119 12.92 -12.52 -22.04
N CYS A 120 12.43 -12.56 -20.79
CA CYS A 120 11.34 -11.70 -20.33
C CYS A 120 11.74 -10.22 -20.36
N ILE A 121 12.97 -9.88 -19.93
CA ILE A 121 13.48 -8.51 -20.01
C ILE A 121 13.76 -8.08 -21.45
N ALA A 122 14.27 -8.98 -22.29
CA ALA A 122 14.45 -8.70 -23.72
C ALA A 122 13.11 -8.39 -24.40
N LEU A 123 12.02 -9.07 -24.00
CA LEU A 123 10.67 -8.72 -24.44
C LEU A 123 10.25 -7.33 -23.96
N CYS A 124 10.52 -6.95 -22.70
CA CYS A 124 10.23 -5.60 -22.20
C CYS A 124 10.94 -4.51 -23.03
N LYS A 125 12.24 -4.70 -23.33
CA LYS A 125 13.02 -3.82 -24.21
C LYS A 125 12.42 -3.73 -25.61
N ALA A 126 12.08 -4.88 -26.18
CA ALA A 126 11.48 -4.95 -27.51
C ALA A 126 10.13 -4.22 -27.59
N ILE A 127 9.30 -4.28 -26.54
CA ILE A 127 8.03 -3.54 -26.46
C ILE A 127 8.27 -2.02 -26.42
N VAL A 128 9.26 -1.53 -25.65
CA VAL A 128 9.66 -0.11 -25.69
C VAL A 128 10.08 0.29 -27.11
N GLY A 129 10.96 -0.50 -27.73
CA GLY A 129 11.46 -0.25 -29.08
C GLY A 129 10.37 -0.21 -30.15
N VAL A 130 9.45 -1.17 -30.16
CA VAL A 130 8.31 -1.18 -31.10
C VAL A 130 7.36 -0.03 -30.83
N THR A 131 7.08 0.30 -29.57
CA THR A 131 6.20 1.43 -29.23
C THR A 131 6.79 2.75 -29.73
N HIS A 132 8.10 2.96 -29.55
CA HIS A 132 8.81 4.10 -30.13
C HIS A 132 8.72 4.11 -31.66
N TRP A 133 8.93 2.96 -32.30
CA TRP A 133 8.83 2.81 -33.75
C TRP A 133 7.42 3.14 -34.29
N LEU A 134 6.36 2.74 -33.59
CA LEU A 134 4.98 3.10 -33.95
C LEU A 134 4.75 4.62 -33.91
N TYR A 135 5.24 5.31 -32.88
CA TYR A 135 5.18 6.78 -32.85
C TYR A 135 5.98 7.43 -33.97
N LEU A 136 7.15 6.88 -34.33
CA LEU A 136 7.92 7.34 -35.50
C LEU A 136 7.13 7.14 -36.80
N CYS A 137 6.47 5.99 -37.00
CA CYS A 137 5.61 5.73 -38.15
C CYS A 137 4.49 6.79 -38.26
N MET A 138 3.83 7.11 -37.15
CA MET A 138 2.77 8.13 -37.12
C MET A 138 3.32 9.53 -37.44
N CYS A 139 4.39 9.95 -36.76
CA CYS A 139 5.03 11.25 -36.97
C CYS A 139 5.52 11.45 -38.40
N HIS A 140 6.13 10.43 -39.00
CA HIS A 140 6.59 10.47 -40.38
C HIS A 140 5.40 10.55 -41.36
N SER A 141 4.38 9.73 -41.14
CA SER A 141 3.21 9.67 -42.02
C SER A 141 2.42 10.97 -42.01
N ILE A 142 2.23 11.60 -40.84
CA ILE A 142 1.59 12.92 -40.76
C ILE A 142 2.40 13.97 -41.50
N GLY A 143 3.73 14.00 -41.31
CA GLY A 143 4.60 14.91 -42.04
C GLY A 143 4.42 14.79 -43.56
N LYS A 144 4.36 13.55 -44.06
CA LYS A 144 4.16 13.28 -45.49
C LYS A 144 2.75 13.58 -46.00
N ILE A 145 1.71 13.35 -45.20
CA ILE A 145 0.33 13.72 -45.55
C ILE A 145 0.23 15.25 -45.69
N VAL A 146 0.84 16.01 -44.78
CA VAL A 146 0.85 17.48 -44.83
C VAL A 146 1.65 17.99 -46.05
N GLU A 147 2.83 17.42 -46.31
CA GLU A 147 3.66 17.79 -47.47
C GLU A 147 3.00 17.48 -48.81
N LEU A 148 2.42 16.28 -48.96
CA LEU A 148 1.93 15.76 -50.24
C LEU A 148 0.45 16.02 -50.50
N LYS A 149 -0.31 16.48 -49.49
CA LYS A 149 -1.78 16.71 -49.46
C LYS A 149 -2.65 15.48 -49.71
N GLN A 150 -2.21 14.50 -50.50
CA GLN A 150 -2.87 13.21 -50.74
C GLN A 150 -1.83 12.09 -50.84
N SER A 151 -1.76 11.24 -49.82
CA SER A 151 -1.02 9.97 -49.86
C SER A 151 -1.83 8.89 -49.14
N ALA A 152 -2.43 8.00 -49.91
CA ALA A 152 -3.25 6.91 -49.37
C ALA A 152 -2.40 5.92 -48.54
N GLU A 153 -1.16 5.67 -48.96
CA GLU A 153 -0.23 4.77 -48.26
C GLU A 153 0.14 5.30 -46.87
N HIS A 154 0.48 6.60 -46.75
CA HIS A 154 0.78 7.20 -45.46
C HIS A 154 -0.47 7.33 -44.57
N GLY A 155 -1.66 7.49 -45.16
CA GLY A 155 -2.92 7.39 -44.42
C GLY A 155 -3.11 6.01 -43.77
N LEU A 156 -2.89 4.93 -44.53
CA LEU A 156 -2.98 3.55 -44.03
C LEU A 156 -1.91 3.21 -42.98
N ILE A 157 -0.68 3.72 -43.13
CA ILE A 157 0.38 3.56 -42.12
C ILE A 157 -0.05 4.23 -40.81
N LEU A 158 -0.56 5.45 -40.89
CA LEU A 158 -1.01 6.22 -39.74
C LEU A 158 -2.15 5.50 -39.01
N GLU A 159 -3.15 4.99 -39.74
CA GLU A 159 -4.28 4.23 -39.20
C GLU A 159 -3.81 2.95 -38.49
N LYS A 160 -3.06 2.08 -39.17
CA LYS A 160 -2.58 0.81 -38.59
C LYS A 160 -1.64 0.98 -37.40
N ALA A 161 -0.79 2.02 -37.43
CA ALA A 161 0.08 2.33 -36.30
C ALA A 161 -0.74 2.82 -35.09
N CYS A 162 -1.78 3.62 -35.33
CA CYS A 162 -2.69 4.10 -34.29
C CYS A 162 -3.51 2.96 -33.67
N GLU A 163 -4.06 2.05 -34.49
CA GLU A 163 -4.76 0.84 -34.02
C GLU A 163 -3.87 -0.03 -33.12
N SER A 164 -2.60 -0.21 -33.51
CA SER A 164 -1.63 -1.01 -32.72
C SER A 164 -1.33 -0.34 -31.37
N LEU A 165 -1.16 0.99 -31.35
CA LEU A 165 -0.94 1.74 -30.10
C LEU A 165 -2.20 1.75 -29.21
N SER A 166 -3.40 1.82 -29.77
CA SER A 166 -4.65 1.67 -29.02
C SER A 166 -4.76 0.28 -28.39
N PHE A 167 -4.41 -0.78 -29.13
CA PHE A 167 -4.36 -2.12 -28.59
C PHE A 167 -3.36 -2.24 -27.41
N PHE A 168 -2.21 -1.57 -27.51
CA PHE A 168 -1.21 -1.54 -26.43
C PHE A 168 -1.77 -0.83 -25.19
N SER A 169 -2.60 0.20 -25.35
CA SER A 169 -3.19 0.96 -24.24
C SER A 169 -4.33 0.21 -23.55
N GLU A 170 -5.05 -0.65 -24.26
CA GLU A 170 -6.10 -1.51 -23.72
C GLU A 170 -5.50 -2.70 -22.94
N SER A 171 -4.40 -3.28 -23.41
CA SER A 171 -3.78 -4.45 -22.80
C SER A 171 -3.02 -4.13 -21.51
N THR A 172 -3.52 -4.60 -20.36
CA THR A 172 -2.82 -4.47 -19.06
C THR A 172 -1.45 -5.15 -19.05
N PHE A 173 -1.30 -6.25 -19.79
CA PHE A 173 -0.05 -6.98 -19.93
C PHE A 173 1.00 -6.16 -20.71
N LEU A 174 0.65 -5.61 -21.87
CA LEU A 174 1.57 -4.82 -22.68
C LEU A 174 1.97 -3.52 -21.98
N LYS A 175 1.02 -2.84 -21.31
CA LYS A 175 1.33 -1.70 -20.44
C LYS A 175 2.30 -2.06 -19.32
N ALA A 176 2.15 -3.23 -18.70
CA ALA A 176 3.06 -3.67 -17.65
C ALA A 176 4.47 -3.96 -18.18
N LEU A 177 4.60 -4.61 -19.34
CA LEU A 177 5.89 -4.81 -20.00
C LEU A 177 6.54 -3.49 -20.38
N LEU A 178 5.77 -2.53 -20.90
CA LEU A 178 6.23 -1.19 -21.26
C LEU A 178 6.70 -0.41 -20.02
N TYR A 179 5.97 -0.53 -18.91
CA TYR A 179 6.35 0.06 -17.61
C TYR A 179 7.68 -0.51 -17.10
N ILE A 180 7.89 -1.83 -17.16
CA ILE A 180 9.18 -2.43 -16.75
C ILE A 180 10.30 -2.02 -17.72
N GLY A 181 10.01 -2.04 -19.02
CA GLY A 181 10.96 -1.69 -20.08
C GLY A 181 11.48 -0.25 -19.98
N LYS A 182 10.65 0.71 -19.53
CA LYS A 182 11.08 2.11 -19.36
C LYS A 182 12.24 2.28 -18.38
N HIS A 183 12.31 1.43 -17.35
CA HIS A 183 13.39 1.45 -16.35
C HIS A 183 14.66 0.76 -16.83
N GLU A 184 14.55 -0.06 -17.88
CA GLU A 184 15.66 -0.81 -18.43
C GLU A 184 16.28 -0.10 -19.65
N GLU A 185 15.48 0.62 -20.45
CA GLU A 185 15.95 1.48 -21.55
C GLU A 185 15.46 2.94 -21.39
N PRO A 186 15.93 3.67 -20.36
CA PRO A 186 15.45 5.02 -20.07
C PRO A 186 15.72 6.01 -21.21
N ALA A 187 16.82 5.84 -21.95
CA ALA A 187 17.17 6.69 -23.09
C ALA A 187 16.19 6.54 -24.26
N VAL A 188 15.81 5.30 -24.61
CA VAL A 188 14.83 5.02 -25.69
C VAL A 188 13.44 5.47 -25.27
N TYR A 189 13.07 5.24 -24.01
CA TYR A 189 11.79 5.69 -23.49
C TYR A 189 11.67 7.23 -23.47
N ALA A 190 12.73 7.96 -23.14
CA ALA A 190 12.73 9.43 -23.24
C ALA A 190 12.49 9.91 -24.68
N GLN A 191 13.10 9.25 -25.68
CA GLN A 191 12.84 9.55 -27.10
C GLN A 191 11.39 9.22 -27.50
N LEU A 192 10.84 8.11 -27.00
CA LEU A 192 9.43 7.75 -27.19
C LEU A 192 8.51 8.85 -26.68
N VAL A 193 8.70 9.33 -25.44
CA VAL A 193 7.90 10.42 -24.86
C VAL A 193 8.02 11.70 -25.69
N GLN A 194 9.23 12.06 -26.12
CA GLN A 194 9.44 13.21 -26.99
C GLN A 194 8.68 13.08 -28.32
N LYS A 195 8.68 11.88 -28.93
CA LYS A 195 7.95 11.62 -30.18
C LYS A 195 6.44 11.60 -30.00
N GLN A 196 5.94 11.15 -28.85
CA GLN A 196 4.53 11.23 -28.51
C GLN A 196 4.06 12.69 -28.37
N GLN A 197 4.85 13.58 -27.75
CA GLN A 197 4.54 15.01 -27.65
C GLN A 197 4.63 15.74 -29.01
N GLU A 198 5.64 15.38 -29.83
CA GLU A 198 5.75 15.88 -31.20
C GLU A 198 4.52 15.48 -32.04
N LEU A 199 4.04 14.25 -31.87
CA LEU A 199 2.84 13.74 -32.53
C LEU A 199 1.61 14.57 -32.15
N GLU A 200 1.34 14.79 -30.86
CA GLU A 200 0.21 15.61 -30.39
C GLU A 200 0.21 17.01 -30.99
N THR A 201 1.40 17.63 -31.07
CA THR A 201 1.58 18.97 -31.64
C THR A 201 1.26 18.98 -33.14
N LYS A 202 1.82 18.03 -33.90
CA LYS A 202 1.56 17.90 -35.35
C LYS A 202 0.11 17.59 -35.65
N LEU A 203 -0.54 16.77 -34.82
CA LEU A 203 -1.93 16.38 -34.99
C LEU A 203 -2.88 17.56 -34.77
N SER A 204 -2.56 18.45 -33.82
CA SER A 204 -3.33 19.67 -33.55
C SER A 204 -3.27 20.68 -34.70
N GLN A 205 -2.22 20.64 -35.51
CA GLN A 205 -1.97 21.56 -36.62
C GLN A 205 -2.41 20.99 -37.99
N SER A 206 -2.72 19.71 -38.06
CA SER A 206 -3.01 19.00 -39.32
C SER A 206 -4.51 18.77 -39.49
N GLN A 207 -5.01 18.94 -40.72
CA GLN A 207 -6.38 18.56 -41.12
C GLN A 207 -6.30 17.59 -42.30
N GLY A 208 -7.20 16.61 -42.38
CA GLY A 208 -7.32 15.71 -43.55
C GLY A 208 -6.96 14.23 -43.34
N PHE A 209 -6.90 13.73 -42.10
CA PHE A 209 -6.79 12.30 -41.79
C PHE A 209 -8.09 11.78 -41.16
N SER A 210 -8.48 10.53 -41.47
CA SER A 210 -9.69 9.89 -40.93
C SER A 210 -9.32 8.76 -39.98
N ILE A 211 -9.05 9.08 -38.72
CA ILE A 211 -8.83 8.10 -37.65
C ILE A 211 -9.99 8.19 -36.66
N PRO A 212 -10.54 7.06 -36.17
CA PRO A 212 -11.53 7.08 -35.10
C PRO A 212 -10.98 7.82 -33.86
N LYS A 213 -11.79 8.71 -33.28
CA LYS A 213 -11.37 9.53 -32.12
C LYS A 213 -10.94 8.68 -30.93
N ASP A 214 -11.66 7.59 -30.66
CA ASP A 214 -11.40 6.70 -29.52
C ASP A 214 -10.03 5.99 -29.66
N THR A 215 -9.73 5.48 -30.86
CA THR A 215 -8.43 4.83 -31.18
C THR A 215 -7.27 5.81 -31.05
N LEU A 216 -7.48 7.04 -31.51
CA LEU A 216 -6.50 8.11 -31.41
C LEU A 216 -6.25 8.51 -29.95
N GLU A 217 -7.31 8.66 -29.16
CA GLU A 217 -7.20 8.94 -27.73
C GLU A 217 -6.46 7.81 -26.99
N GLY A 218 -6.77 6.56 -27.31
CA GLY A 218 -6.06 5.38 -26.77
C GLY A 218 -4.56 5.41 -27.07
N ALA A 219 -4.18 5.76 -28.31
CA ALA A 219 -2.78 5.85 -28.73
C ALA A 219 -2.01 7.02 -28.08
N LEU A 220 -2.66 8.18 -27.90
CA LEU A 220 -2.05 9.35 -27.27
C LEU A 220 -1.92 9.19 -25.75
N ASN A 221 -2.91 8.59 -25.10
CA ASN A 221 -2.92 8.39 -23.63
C ASN A 221 -2.01 7.25 -23.16
N LEU A 222 -1.44 6.43 -24.04
CA LEU A 222 -0.64 5.24 -23.67
C LEU A 222 0.48 5.57 -22.67
N VAL A 223 1.28 6.62 -22.93
CA VAL A 223 2.39 7.03 -22.04
C VAL A 223 1.88 7.35 -20.63
N ARG A 224 0.81 8.15 -20.54
CA ARG A 224 0.18 8.50 -19.26
C ARG A 224 -0.35 7.27 -18.53
N LEU A 225 -1.04 6.37 -19.25
CA LEU A 225 -1.60 5.14 -18.70
C LEU A 225 -0.51 4.19 -18.19
N VAL A 226 0.66 4.15 -18.85
CA VAL A 226 1.82 3.37 -18.40
C VAL A 226 2.35 3.94 -17.09
N ASP A 227 2.47 5.25 -16.95
CA ASP A 227 2.96 5.88 -15.72
C ASP A 227 2.02 5.67 -14.52
N ASP A 228 0.71 5.52 -14.77
CA ASP A 228 -0.29 5.23 -13.73
C ASP A 228 -0.43 3.73 -13.39
N MET A 229 0.23 2.81 -14.11
CA MET A 229 0.12 1.36 -13.87
C MET A 229 0.34 0.87 -12.43
N PRO A 230 1.32 1.36 -11.65
CA PRO A 230 1.51 0.92 -10.26
C PRO A 230 0.47 1.48 -9.29
N LYS A 231 -0.40 2.42 -9.71
CA LYS A 231 -1.43 3.02 -8.85
C LYS A 231 -2.68 2.14 -8.87
N ILE A 232 -2.91 1.42 -7.78
CA ILE A 232 -4.14 0.64 -7.61
C ILE A 232 -5.23 1.59 -7.08
N SER A 233 -6.31 1.74 -7.83
CA SER A 233 -7.48 2.49 -7.37
C SER A 233 -8.25 1.67 -6.33
N ALA A 234 -8.72 2.29 -5.25
CA ALA A 234 -9.51 1.61 -4.21
C ALA A 234 -10.79 0.91 -4.73
N SER A 235 -11.21 1.19 -5.97
CA SER A 235 -12.35 0.56 -6.65
C SER A 235 -12.04 -0.79 -7.30
N SER A 236 -10.78 -1.19 -7.47
CA SER A 236 -10.41 -2.46 -8.14
C SER A 236 -10.12 -3.61 -7.19
N CYS A 237 -10.06 -3.36 -5.88
CA CYS A 237 -9.96 -4.39 -4.85
C CYS A 237 -11.36 -4.73 -4.31
N VAL A 238 -11.55 -5.97 -3.87
CA VAL A 238 -12.84 -6.58 -3.54
C VAL A 238 -13.78 -5.66 -2.72
N SER A 239 -14.92 -5.35 -3.35
CA SER A 239 -16.22 -4.93 -2.80
C SER A 239 -16.28 -3.79 -1.76
N GLY A 240 -16.72 -2.63 -2.24
CA GLY A 240 -17.55 -1.70 -1.47
C GLY A 240 -17.01 -0.28 -1.39
N ARG A 241 -17.70 0.68 -2.03
CA ARG A 241 -17.55 2.10 -1.69
C ARG A 241 -17.82 2.24 -0.19
N VAL A 242 -16.82 2.63 0.60
CA VAL A 242 -17.02 3.04 1.99
C VAL A 242 -17.93 4.29 1.95
N PRO A 243 -19.17 4.23 2.47
CA PRO A 243 -20.01 5.41 2.58
C PRO A 243 -19.32 6.41 3.51
N LYS A 244 -19.44 7.72 3.24
CA LYS A 244 -19.01 8.75 4.20
C LYS A 244 -19.70 8.49 5.54
N GLN A 245 -18.94 8.07 6.54
CA GLN A 245 -19.48 7.76 7.86
C GLN A 245 -19.96 9.04 8.55
N PRO A 246 -21.10 9.04 9.25
CA PRO A 246 -21.61 10.20 9.96
C PRO A 246 -20.78 10.57 11.22
N LEU A 247 -19.87 9.69 11.66
CA LEU A 247 -19.07 9.83 12.87
C LEU A 247 -17.64 9.35 12.59
N VAL A 248 -16.63 10.15 12.92
CA VAL A 248 -15.23 9.74 12.81
C VAL A 248 -14.81 9.07 14.13
N CYS A 249 -15.16 7.79 14.29
CA CYS A 249 -14.96 7.03 15.53
C CYS A 249 -13.50 7.01 16.00
N SER A 250 -12.54 6.91 15.07
CA SER A 250 -11.11 6.92 15.38
C SER A 250 -10.67 8.24 15.99
N LEU A 251 -11.19 9.37 15.51
CA LEU A 251 -10.87 10.69 16.05
C LEU A 251 -11.48 10.86 17.44
N ASN A 252 -12.73 10.43 17.63
CA ASN A 252 -13.40 10.46 18.91
C ASN A 252 -12.67 9.62 19.97
N ALA A 253 -12.17 8.43 19.59
CA ALA A 253 -11.36 7.59 20.46
C ALA A 253 -10.03 8.25 20.85
N ASN A 254 -9.34 8.89 19.89
CA ASN A 254 -8.10 9.63 20.17
C ASN A 254 -8.36 10.81 21.12
N VAL A 255 -9.43 11.56 20.89
CA VAL A 255 -9.86 12.65 21.77
C VAL A 255 -10.19 12.12 23.18
N ALA A 256 -10.83 10.96 23.29
CA ALA A 256 -11.15 10.35 24.58
C ALA A 256 -9.92 9.84 25.35
N ILE A 257 -8.96 9.22 24.66
CA ILE A 257 -7.67 8.83 25.24
C ILE A 257 -6.96 10.07 25.77
N GLU A 258 -6.92 11.13 24.98
CA GLU A 258 -6.28 12.38 25.34
C GLU A 258 -6.96 13.06 26.54
N ALA A 259 -8.30 13.10 26.57
CA ALA A 259 -9.08 13.70 27.63
C ALA A 259 -8.97 12.94 28.96
N VAL A 260 -8.98 11.61 28.92
CA VAL A 260 -9.14 10.76 30.12
C VAL A 260 -7.82 10.18 30.62
N LEU A 261 -6.95 9.73 29.71
CA LEU A 261 -5.72 9.00 30.01
C LEU A 261 -4.49 9.89 29.96
N ASN A 262 -4.48 10.91 29.09
CA ASN A 262 -3.33 11.80 28.90
C ASN A 262 -3.68 13.29 29.16
N PRO A 263 -4.32 13.67 30.28
CA PRO A 263 -4.68 15.08 30.50
C PRO A 263 -3.47 16.04 30.52
N ALA A 264 -2.28 15.54 30.89
CA ALA A 264 -1.03 16.32 30.98
C ALA A 264 -0.08 16.21 29.77
N SER A 265 -0.48 15.54 28.68
CA SER A 265 0.33 15.47 27.45
C SER A 265 0.53 16.85 26.80
N ASP A 266 1.66 17.00 26.12
CA ASP A 266 1.95 18.20 25.34
C ASP A 266 0.92 18.40 24.22
N ILE A 267 0.43 19.63 24.09
CA ILE A 267 -0.59 20.01 23.12
C ILE A 267 -0.06 19.81 21.68
N GLN A 268 1.25 19.96 21.45
CA GLN A 268 1.81 19.85 20.09
C GLN A 268 1.71 18.42 19.52
N SER A 269 2.03 17.40 20.32
CA SER A 269 1.96 16.01 19.85
C SER A 269 0.53 15.60 19.48
N THR A 270 -0.45 16.06 20.25
CA THR A 270 -1.88 15.84 19.96
C THR A 270 -2.33 16.55 18.68
N VAL A 271 -1.84 17.77 18.42
CA VAL A 271 -2.10 18.48 17.17
C VAL A 271 -1.51 17.74 15.96
N ASP A 272 -0.28 17.25 16.07
CA ASP A 272 0.37 16.48 14.99
C ASP A 272 -0.41 15.19 14.69
N HIS A 273 -0.89 14.49 15.74
CA HIS A 273 -1.76 13.32 15.59
C HIS A 273 -3.09 13.66 14.90
N LEU A 274 -3.77 14.72 15.34
CA LEU A 274 -5.05 15.15 14.74
C LEU A 274 -4.90 15.56 13.26
N LEU A 275 -3.78 16.23 12.91
CA LEU A 275 -3.46 16.59 11.53
C LEU A 275 -3.10 15.37 10.66
N LEU A 276 -2.44 14.36 11.23
CA LEU A 276 -2.22 13.08 10.56
C LEU A 276 -3.54 12.36 10.28
N MET A 277 -4.43 12.29 11.28
CA MET A 277 -5.75 11.69 11.13
C MET A 277 -6.59 12.39 10.06
N LYS A 278 -6.54 13.73 10.01
CA LYS A 278 -7.16 14.52 8.95
C LYS A 278 -6.71 14.06 7.56
N LYS A 279 -5.39 13.87 7.36
CA LYS A 279 -4.82 13.42 6.09
C LYS A 279 -5.22 11.98 5.76
N LEU A 280 -5.10 11.08 6.72
CA LEU A 280 -5.39 9.64 6.53
C LEU A 280 -6.88 9.38 6.25
N LEU A 281 -7.77 10.14 6.89
CA LEU A 281 -9.22 9.99 6.76
C LEU A 281 -9.81 10.94 5.71
N ASN A 282 -8.97 11.71 5.02
CA ASN A 282 -9.35 12.70 4.00
C ASN A 282 -10.45 13.66 4.48
N LEU A 283 -10.33 14.16 5.71
CA LEU A 283 -11.29 15.09 6.32
C LEU A 283 -11.00 16.53 5.90
N THR A 284 -12.07 17.29 5.66
CA THR A 284 -11.97 18.76 5.56
C THR A 284 -11.63 19.36 6.92
N SER A 285 -11.10 20.59 6.92
CA SER A 285 -10.77 21.28 8.18
C SER A 285 -12.01 21.54 9.03
N ALA A 286 -13.13 21.90 8.40
CA ALA A 286 -14.41 22.10 9.06
C ALA A 286 -14.91 20.82 9.76
N GLU A 287 -14.83 19.67 9.08
CA GLU A 287 -15.17 18.36 9.66
C GLU A 287 -14.24 18.02 10.84
N LEU A 288 -12.93 18.29 10.72
CA LEU A 288 -11.99 18.06 11.81
C LEU A 288 -12.37 18.87 13.07
N TYR A 289 -12.65 20.17 12.92
CA TYR A 289 -13.04 21.04 14.03
C TYR A 289 -14.36 20.60 14.67
N CYS A 290 -15.36 20.30 13.86
CA CYS A 290 -16.64 19.78 14.32
C CYS A 290 -16.45 18.50 15.13
N GLU A 291 -15.68 17.54 14.62
CA GLU A 291 -15.51 16.23 15.25
C GLU A 291 -14.72 16.31 16.57
N ILE A 292 -13.69 17.16 16.68
CA ILE A 292 -12.96 17.39 17.94
C ILE A 292 -13.90 17.94 19.02
N ILE A 293 -14.69 18.97 18.68
CA ILE A 293 -15.60 19.60 19.64
C ILE A 293 -16.72 18.62 20.01
N ARG A 294 -17.29 17.94 19.02
CA ARG A 294 -18.37 16.96 19.21
C ARG A 294 -17.91 15.80 20.12
N ALA A 295 -16.67 15.34 19.99
CA ALA A 295 -16.07 14.35 20.88
C ALA A 295 -15.99 14.84 22.34
N GLY A 296 -15.61 16.10 22.57
CA GLY A 296 -15.64 16.73 23.90
C GLY A 296 -17.05 16.75 24.52
N PHE A 297 -18.06 17.14 23.74
CA PHE A 297 -19.46 17.16 24.20
C PHE A 297 -20.03 15.77 24.45
N MET A 298 -19.66 14.77 23.65
CA MET A 298 -19.99 13.36 23.92
C MET A 298 -19.36 12.88 25.24
N GLY A 299 -18.12 13.27 25.51
CA GLY A 299 -17.44 12.99 26.76
C GLY A 299 -18.17 13.59 27.98
N LEU A 300 -18.54 14.87 27.92
CA LEU A 300 -19.35 15.53 28.94
C LEU A 300 -20.71 14.86 29.14
N ALA A 301 -21.40 14.49 28.04
CA ALA A 301 -22.68 13.80 28.08
C ALA A 301 -22.58 12.39 28.69
N ASN A 302 -21.41 11.75 28.67
CA ASN A 302 -21.21 10.37 29.15
C ASN A 302 -20.45 10.23 30.49
N SER A 303 -19.72 11.25 30.97
CA SER A 303 -18.94 11.18 32.22
C SER A 303 -19.76 11.23 33.52
N SER A 304 -19.31 10.64 34.63
CA SER A 304 -19.98 10.86 35.92
C SER A 304 -19.88 12.33 36.36
N SER A 305 -20.85 12.86 37.12
CA SER A 305 -20.87 14.27 37.55
C SER A 305 -19.64 14.71 38.37
N GLU A 306 -18.86 13.76 38.87
CA GLU A 306 -17.62 13.99 39.63
C GLU A 306 -16.35 14.00 38.76
N ASP A 307 -16.43 13.66 37.47
CA ASP A 307 -15.26 13.52 36.58
C ASP A 307 -14.97 14.83 35.82
N LEU A 308 -14.10 15.66 36.40
CA LEU A 308 -13.71 16.98 35.87
C LEU A 308 -12.84 16.93 34.61
N LYS A 309 -12.33 15.75 34.23
CA LYS A 309 -11.38 15.58 33.13
C LYS A 309 -11.96 16.05 31.79
N TRP A 310 -13.22 15.70 31.51
CA TRP A 310 -13.90 16.09 30.28
C TRP A 310 -14.25 17.58 30.22
N ALA A 311 -14.54 18.20 31.37
CA ALA A 311 -14.74 19.64 31.45
C ALA A 311 -13.44 20.40 31.20
N ALA A 312 -12.34 19.97 31.82
CA ALA A 312 -11.00 20.54 31.58
C ALA A 312 -10.57 20.37 30.11
N PHE A 313 -10.77 19.18 29.54
CA PHE A 313 -10.45 18.93 28.14
C PHE A 313 -11.27 19.82 27.19
N THR A 314 -12.60 19.83 27.34
CA THR A 314 -13.51 20.51 26.40
C THR A 314 -13.43 22.03 26.46
N PHE A 315 -13.32 22.62 27.65
CA PHE A 315 -13.34 24.08 27.79
C PHE A 315 -11.96 24.73 27.83
N LEU A 316 -10.90 23.98 28.17
CA LEU A 316 -9.54 24.54 28.29
C LEU A 316 -8.58 23.98 27.23
N LYS A 317 -8.57 22.66 27.00
CA LYS A 317 -7.62 22.02 26.08
C LYS A 317 -8.05 22.16 24.61
N VAL A 318 -9.33 22.00 24.29
CA VAL A 318 -9.86 22.12 22.91
C VAL A 318 -9.58 23.50 22.29
N PRO A 319 -9.86 24.66 22.94
CA PRO A 319 -9.52 25.96 22.38
C PRO A 319 -8.03 26.10 22.02
N GLN A 320 -7.14 25.56 22.87
CA GLN A 320 -5.69 25.57 22.63
C GLN A 320 -5.27 24.63 21.50
N LEU A 321 -5.91 23.46 21.37
CA LEU A 321 -5.70 22.53 20.25
C LEU A 321 -6.08 23.20 18.92
N LEU A 322 -7.23 23.86 18.87
CA LEU A 322 -7.71 24.56 17.67
C LEU A 322 -6.77 25.71 17.28
N LEU A 323 -6.29 26.49 18.26
CA LEU A 323 -5.31 27.56 18.03
C LEU A 323 -3.99 27.01 17.47
N LYS A 324 -3.46 25.93 18.05
CA LYS A 324 -2.21 25.34 17.56
C LYS A 324 -2.36 24.67 16.19
N ILE A 325 -3.51 24.05 15.90
CA ILE A 325 -3.85 23.55 14.55
C ILE A 325 -3.87 24.71 13.55
N HIS A 326 -4.36 25.88 13.96
CA HIS A 326 -4.32 27.11 13.17
C HIS A 326 -2.88 27.60 12.96
N SER A 327 -2.09 27.79 14.03
CA SER A 327 -0.71 28.31 13.93
C SER A 327 0.25 27.41 13.16
N ALA A 328 -0.05 26.12 13.04
CA ALA A 328 0.72 25.17 12.22
C ALA A 328 0.46 25.34 10.71
N ARG A 329 -0.56 26.10 10.30
CA ARG A 329 -0.94 26.34 8.90
C ARG A 329 -0.49 27.75 8.49
N LYS A 330 0.30 27.84 7.42
CA LYS A 330 0.92 29.10 6.95
C LYS A 330 -0.01 30.00 6.11
N ASP A 331 -1.26 29.59 5.84
CA ASP A 331 -2.21 30.32 4.99
C ASP A 331 -3.29 31.03 5.82
N ASP A 332 -3.23 32.36 5.82
CA ASP A 332 -3.71 33.20 6.92
C ASP A 332 -5.16 33.73 6.77
N ARG A 333 -6.01 33.15 5.91
CA ARG A 333 -7.34 33.76 5.62
C ARG A 333 -8.56 32.84 5.48
N GLN A 334 -8.40 31.52 5.29
CA GLN A 334 -9.55 30.61 5.09
C GLN A 334 -10.01 29.89 6.36
N TRP A 335 -9.25 30.00 7.46
CA TRP A 335 -9.52 29.22 8.67
C TRP A 335 -10.75 29.72 9.45
N GLU A 336 -11.06 31.02 9.41
CA GLU A 336 -12.24 31.60 10.06
C GLU A 336 -13.52 31.00 9.46
N GLU A 337 -13.60 30.94 8.14
CA GLU A 337 -14.71 30.33 7.40
C GLU A 337 -14.80 28.81 7.66
N GLU A 338 -13.66 28.12 7.75
CA GLU A 338 -13.61 26.68 8.03
C GLU A 338 -14.04 26.34 9.48
N LEU A 339 -13.62 27.14 10.47
CA LEU A 339 -13.98 26.96 11.87
C LEU A 339 -15.47 27.29 12.08
N GLU A 340 -15.94 28.39 11.49
CA GLU A 340 -17.36 28.75 11.50
C GLU A 340 -18.21 27.65 10.84
N ALA A 341 -17.78 27.12 9.68
CA ALA A 341 -18.43 25.99 9.04
C ALA A 341 -18.46 24.73 9.93
N GLY A 342 -17.38 24.44 10.66
CA GLY A 342 -17.32 23.32 11.61
C GLY A 342 -18.27 23.49 12.80
N LEU A 343 -18.35 24.69 13.38
CA LEU A 343 -19.30 25.02 14.46
C LEU A 343 -20.76 24.98 13.96
N MET A 344 -21.01 25.38 12.72
CA MET A 344 -22.33 25.28 12.09
C MET A 344 -22.74 23.83 11.85
N GLN A 345 -21.80 22.96 11.52
CA GLN A 345 -22.06 21.51 11.47
C GLN A 345 -22.36 20.95 12.87
N LEU A 346 -21.67 21.42 13.91
CA LEU A 346 -21.93 21.00 15.29
C LEU A 346 -23.37 21.32 15.74
N LEU A 347 -23.91 22.47 15.35
CA LEU A 347 -25.29 22.90 15.67
C LEU A 347 -26.38 21.97 15.11
N ASN A 348 -26.06 21.12 14.13
CA ASN A 348 -26.99 20.10 13.63
C ASN A 348 -27.19 18.95 14.65
N TYR A 349 -26.27 18.78 15.61
CA TYR A 349 -26.36 17.77 16.67
C TYR A 349 -27.10 18.29 17.92
N SER A 350 -28.25 18.96 17.75
CA SER A 350 -29.03 19.52 18.87
C SER A 350 -29.31 18.53 20.00
N PRO A 351 -29.68 17.25 19.75
CA PRO A 351 -29.96 16.30 20.83
C PRO A 351 -28.75 16.03 21.73
N LEU A 352 -27.54 16.01 21.18
CA LEU A 352 -26.30 15.85 21.96
C LEU A 352 -26.08 17.07 22.85
N LEU A 353 -26.20 18.27 22.28
CA LEU A 353 -26.02 19.51 23.02
C LEU A 353 -27.09 19.66 24.12
N ASP A 354 -28.36 19.36 23.83
CA ASP A 354 -29.47 19.41 24.79
C ASP A 354 -29.32 18.40 25.93
N LEU A 355 -28.66 17.26 25.67
CA LEU A 355 -28.29 16.25 26.66
C LEU A 355 -27.14 16.74 27.54
N THR A 356 -26.09 17.29 26.95
CA THR A 356 -24.93 17.86 27.67
C THR A 356 -25.37 19.01 28.57
N ASP A 357 -26.18 19.95 28.06
CA ASP A 357 -26.69 21.09 28.83
C ASP A 357 -27.54 20.62 30.03
N SER A 358 -28.36 19.58 29.82
CA SER A 358 -29.16 18.98 30.88
C SER A 358 -28.33 18.40 32.01
N LYS A 359 -27.18 17.82 31.66
CA LYS A 359 -26.32 17.09 32.59
C LYS A 359 -25.39 18.03 33.34
N CYS A 360 -24.85 19.01 32.64
CA CYS A 360 -23.99 20.04 33.21
C CYS A 360 -24.77 21.17 33.88
N HIS A 361 -26.10 21.23 33.71
CA HIS A 361 -26.99 22.25 34.25
C HIS A 361 -26.62 23.68 33.79
N CYS A 362 -26.06 23.82 32.59
CA CYS A 362 -25.58 25.08 32.04
C CYS A 362 -25.52 25.04 30.50
N ASP A 363 -25.46 26.19 29.83
CA ASP A 363 -25.28 26.27 28.36
C ASP A 363 -23.82 26.02 27.98
N CYS A 364 -23.49 24.74 27.77
CA CYS A 364 -22.12 24.31 27.50
C CYS A 364 -21.58 24.88 26.19
N LEU A 365 -22.44 25.13 25.20
CA LEU A 365 -22.02 25.74 23.94
C LEU A 365 -21.62 27.21 24.16
N GLN A 366 -22.41 27.97 24.93
CA GLN A 366 -22.08 29.36 25.25
C GLN A 366 -20.75 29.47 26.02
N TYR A 367 -20.49 28.57 26.96
CA TYR A 367 -19.18 28.53 27.65
C TYR A 367 -18.02 28.26 26.69
N LEU A 368 -18.15 27.28 25.79
CA LEU A 368 -17.09 27.01 24.80
C LEU A 368 -16.86 28.22 23.86
N LEU A 369 -17.92 28.85 23.37
CA LEU A 369 -17.80 30.02 22.49
C LEU A 369 -17.09 31.19 23.18
N ASN A 370 -17.36 31.42 24.47
CA ASN A 370 -16.64 32.43 25.25
C ASN A 370 -15.15 32.10 25.39
N GLU A 371 -14.77 30.82 25.56
CA GLU A 371 -13.36 30.42 25.61
C GLU A 371 -12.67 30.54 24.25
N LEU A 372 -13.38 30.26 23.14
CA LEU A 372 -12.85 30.49 21.79
C LEU A 372 -12.64 31.98 21.48
N GLN A 373 -13.52 32.86 21.99
CA GLN A 373 -13.32 34.31 21.90
C GLN A 373 -12.08 34.78 22.67
N LYS A 374 -11.84 34.26 23.88
CA LYS A 374 -10.65 34.60 24.69
C LYS A 374 -9.35 34.23 24.01
N VAL A 375 -9.36 33.19 23.18
CA VAL A 375 -8.21 32.71 22.42
C VAL A 375 -8.15 33.36 21.02
N GLU A 376 -8.99 34.37 20.76
CA GLU A 376 -9.07 35.13 19.50
C GLU A 376 -9.40 34.26 18.26
N LEU A 377 -10.03 33.10 18.45
CA LEU A 377 -10.47 32.22 17.35
C LEU A 377 -11.84 32.59 16.78
N LEU A 378 -12.64 33.40 17.48
CA LEU A 378 -13.96 33.84 17.05
C LEU A 378 -14.19 35.32 17.37
N THR A 379 -14.82 36.04 16.44
CA THR A 379 -15.28 37.41 16.69
C THR A 379 -16.56 37.44 17.53
N GLU A 380 -16.83 38.59 18.16
CA GLU A 380 -18.05 38.80 18.95
C GLU A 380 -19.33 38.66 18.11
N THR A 381 -19.28 39.04 16.83
CA THR A 381 -20.39 38.92 15.88
C THR A 381 -20.68 37.47 15.51
N GLN A 382 -19.65 36.67 15.21
CA GLN A 382 -19.79 35.24 14.88
C GLN A 382 -20.34 34.43 16.05
N ALA A 383 -19.83 34.65 17.26
CA ALA A 383 -20.32 33.95 18.44
C ALA A 383 -21.80 34.29 18.75
N LYS A 384 -22.20 35.57 18.62
CA LYS A 384 -23.61 35.97 18.78
C LYS A 384 -24.52 35.31 17.74
N ALA A 385 -24.06 35.19 16.49
CA ALA A 385 -24.80 34.50 15.43
C ALA A 385 -24.98 33.00 15.73
N LEU A 386 -23.93 32.32 16.21
CA LEU A 386 -23.98 30.91 16.60
C LEU A 386 -24.90 30.66 17.80
N VAL A 387 -24.86 31.52 18.82
CA VAL A 387 -25.78 31.45 19.98
C VAL A 387 -27.23 31.68 19.54
N HIS A 388 -27.49 32.67 18.68
CA HIS A 388 -28.84 32.91 18.17
C HIS A 388 -29.37 31.70 17.39
N ARG A 389 -28.53 31.06 16.57
CA ARG A 389 -28.88 29.86 15.81
C ARG A 389 -29.05 28.61 16.69
N ARG A 390 -28.33 28.53 17.82
CA ARG A 390 -28.56 27.49 18.84
C ARG A 390 -29.94 27.65 19.49
N GLN A 391 -30.33 28.89 19.82
CA GLN A 391 -31.63 29.20 20.42
C GLN A 391 -32.81 28.86 19.50
N THR A 392 -32.63 28.95 18.17
CA THR A 392 -33.67 28.53 17.21
C THR A 392 -33.77 27.01 17.05
N ASN A 393 -32.69 26.28 17.32
CA ASN A 393 -32.62 24.82 17.10
C ASN A 393 -32.98 23.99 18.34
N THR A 394 -32.84 24.55 19.55
CA THR A 394 -33.13 23.81 20.79
C THR A 394 -34.63 23.60 20.99
N GLN A 395 -35.00 22.41 21.46
CA GLN A 395 -36.38 22.09 21.86
C GLN A 395 -36.66 22.44 23.33
N LYS A 396 -35.65 22.86 24.11
CA LYS A 396 -35.79 23.24 25.52
C LYS A 396 -35.87 24.76 25.68
N GLN A 397 -37.03 25.26 26.10
CA GLN A 397 -37.16 26.62 26.60
C GLN A 397 -36.84 26.64 28.11
N ASN A 398 -35.76 27.34 28.47
CA ASN A 398 -35.30 27.68 29.82
C ASN A 398 -34.37 26.67 30.53
N LEU A 399 -33.06 26.92 30.45
CA LEU A 399 -32.07 26.49 31.45
C LEU A 399 -31.96 27.56 32.57
N PRO A 400 -31.61 27.19 33.82
CA PRO A 400 -31.52 28.14 34.93
C PRO A 400 -30.36 29.14 34.76
N ARG A 401 -30.52 30.34 35.32
CA ARG A 401 -29.48 31.38 35.42
C ARG A 401 -28.31 30.95 36.32
N PRO A 402 -27.10 31.53 36.12
CA PRO A 402 -25.84 31.03 36.68
C PRO A 402 -25.61 31.46 38.15
N ASP A 403 -26.49 31.08 39.08
CA ASP A 403 -26.34 31.45 40.50
C ASP A 403 -26.39 30.27 41.50
N GLN A 404 -26.25 29.02 41.05
CA GLN A 404 -26.10 27.88 41.97
C GLN A 404 -24.74 27.21 41.77
N GLN A 405 -23.89 27.37 42.80
CA GLN A 405 -22.64 26.62 42.98
C GLN A 405 -22.90 25.12 42.79
N THR A 406 -22.46 24.60 41.65
CA THR A 406 -22.52 23.16 41.33
C THR A 406 -21.37 22.42 42.00
N SER A 407 -21.71 21.53 42.93
CA SER A 407 -21.12 20.21 43.22
C SER A 407 -19.60 19.98 43.10
N GLN A 408 -18.76 21.00 43.24
CA GLN A 408 -17.29 20.88 43.23
C GLN A 408 -16.65 21.23 44.59
N ALA A 409 -17.44 21.39 45.64
CA ALA A 409 -16.98 21.93 46.93
C ALA A 409 -16.78 20.91 48.07
N LEU A 410 -16.91 19.59 47.86
CA LEU A 410 -16.80 18.61 48.95
C LEU A 410 -15.89 17.43 48.62
N ILE A 411 -14.59 17.70 48.47
CA ILE A 411 -13.53 16.69 48.52
C ILE A 411 -12.57 17.04 49.67
N LEU A 412 -13.05 16.85 50.91
CA LEU A 412 -12.21 16.79 52.11
C LEU A 412 -12.83 15.79 53.10
N ARG A 413 -12.51 14.50 52.92
CA ARG A 413 -12.29 13.50 54.00
C ARG A 413 -12.29 12.08 53.43
N ALA A 414 -11.11 11.47 53.36
CA ALA A 414 -10.95 10.01 53.38
C ALA A 414 -9.47 9.68 53.66
N GLU A 415 -8.98 10.08 54.84
CA GLU A 415 -7.62 9.83 55.32
C GLU A 415 -7.42 8.47 56.05
N PRO A 416 -8.42 7.84 56.70
CA PRO A 416 -8.17 6.63 57.50
C PRO A 416 -8.16 5.30 56.71
N THR A 417 -8.50 5.30 55.41
CA THR A 417 -8.56 4.08 54.59
C THR A 417 -7.18 3.63 54.08
N VAL A 418 -6.20 4.55 54.06
CA VAL A 418 -4.87 4.38 53.47
C VAL A 418 -4.00 3.43 54.30
N THR A 419 -4.16 3.43 55.62
CA THR A 419 -3.35 2.65 56.55
C THR A 419 -3.65 1.15 56.49
N SER A 420 -4.86 0.77 56.05
CA SER A 420 -5.26 -0.63 55.87
C SER A 420 -4.68 -1.24 54.58
N ILE A 421 -4.50 -0.45 53.52
CA ILE A 421 -4.00 -0.92 52.22
C ILE A 421 -2.49 -1.22 52.27
N LEU A 422 -1.75 -0.46 53.08
CA LEU A 422 -0.31 -0.64 53.30
C LEU A 422 0.03 -2.00 53.92
N LYS A 423 -0.87 -2.61 54.71
CA LYS A 423 -0.65 -3.94 55.30
C LYS A 423 -0.77 -5.10 54.31
N THR A 424 -1.49 -4.91 53.19
CA THR A 424 -1.78 -5.98 52.23
C THR A 424 -0.69 -6.08 51.14
N LEU A 425 -0.03 -4.97 50.83
CA LEU A 425 1.02 -4.86 49.80
C LEU A 425 2.38 -5.47 50.20
N ASP A 426 2.59 -5.79 51.48
CA ASP A 426 3.81 -6.45 51.98
C ASP A 426 3.76 -7.99 51.88
N SER A 427 2.70 -8.58 51.32
CA SER A 427 2.57 -10.04 51.18
C SER A 427 3.26 -10.59 49.91
N ASP A 428 3.94 -11.73 50.06
CA ASP A 428 4.76 -12.36 49.02
C ASP A 428 4.03 -12.59 47.69
N TYR A 429 4.63 -12.07 46.61
CA TYR A 429 4.12 -12.05 45.23
C TYR A 429 3.82 -13.44 44.63
N SER A 430 4.45 -14.50 45.13
CA SER A 430 4.27 -15.86 44.61
C SER A 430 2.92 -16.49 44.94
N LYS A 431 2.10 -15.87 45.81
CA LYS A 431 0.86 -16.48 46.33
C LYS A 431 -0.44 -15.74 45.98
N ASN A 432 -0.41 -14.52 45.45
CA ASN A 432 -1.62 -13.68 45.25
C ASN A 432 -1.60 -12.87 43.92
N GLN A 433 -1.80 -13.54 42.78
CA GLN A 433 -1.92 -12.86 41.47
C GLN A 433 -3.27 -12.14 41.28
N ASP A 434 -4.38 -12.78 41.65
CA ASP A 434 -5.73 -12.22 41.43
C ASP A 434 -6.08 -11.05 42.36
N GLY A 435 -5.61 -11.10 43.62
CA GLY A 435 -5.84 -10.02 44.59
C GLY A 435 -5.11 -8.72 44.23
N LEU A 436 -3.94 -8.83 43.60
CA LEU A 436 -3.15 -7.67 43.15
C LEU A 436 -3.78 -6.99 41.92
N LEU A 437 -4.39 -7.76 41.03
CA LEU A 437 -5.15 -7.24 39.89
C LEU A 437 -6.39 -6.45 40.35
N GLY A 438 -7.12 -6.97 41.34
CA GLY A 438 -8.25 -6.27 41.96
C GLY A 438 -7.84 -4.98 42.68
N ILE A 439 -6.68 -4.99 43.36
CA ILE A 439 -6.12 -3.79 44.00
C ILE A 439 -5.68 -2.76 42.94
N LEU A 440 -5.08 -3.18 41.82
CA LEU A 440 -4.70 -2.28 40.73
C LEU A 440 -5.92 -1.63 40.06
N CYS A 441 -7.03 -2.36 39.90
CA CYS A 441 -8.29 -1.77 39.44
C CYS A 441 -8.82 -0.69 40.41
N HIS A 442 -8.63 -0.86 41.73
CA HIS A 442 -8.98 0.16 42.74
C HIS A 442 -7.97 1.32 42.85
N ILE A 443 -6.72 1.12 42.41
CA ILE A 443 -5.67 2.15 42.35
C ILE A 443 -5.94 3.14 41.21
N ILE A 444 -6.57 2.69 40.12
CA ILE A 444 -6.91 3.53 38.95
C ILE A 444 -8.11 4.44 39.25
N SER A 445 -8.96 4.11 40.24
CA SER A 445 -10.06 4.95 40.70
C SER A 445 -9.68 5.85 41.89
N GLY A 446 -9.22 7.08 41.64
CA GLY A 446 -9.14 8.15 42.65
C GLY A 446 -7.75 8.48 43.22
N LYS A 447 -7.71 9.06 44.43
CA LYS A 447 -6.50 9.57 45.14
C LYS A 447 -5.51 8.48 45.63
N SER A 448 -5.88 7.21 45.46
CA SER A 448 -5.12 6.03 45.91
C SER A 448 -3.77 5.89 45.20
N PHE A 449 -3.68 6.23 43.90
CA PHE A 449 -2.42 6.20 43.15
C PHE A 449 -1.40 7.21 43.69
N GLU A 450 -1.82 8.44 43.97
CA GLU A 450 -0.93 9.49 44.52
C GLU A 450 -0.38 9.09 45.88
N LEU A 451 -1.19 8.49 46.74
CA LEU A 451 -0.78 8.02 48.07
C LEU A 451 0.25 6.87 47.99
N ILE A 452 0.07 5.94 47.06
CA ILE A 452 1.01 4.84 46.83
C ILE A 452 2.32 5.35 46.24
N LEU A 453 2.24 6.33 45.33
CA LEU A 453 3.42 6.99 44.76
C LEU A 453 4.22 7.74 45.84
N SER A 454 3.54 8.48 46.72
CA SER A 454 4.14 9.17 47.87
C SER A 454 4.76 8.19 48.87
N ALA A 455 4.12 7.06 49.15
CA ALA A 455 4.65 6.02 50.04
C ALA A 455 5.87 5.29 49.42
N ALA A 456 5.84 5.01 48.12
CA ALA A 456 6.97 4.42 47.39
C ALA A 456 8.17 5.38 47.33
N ALA A 457 7.92 6.70 47.23
CA ALA A 457 8.93 7.74 47.32
C ALA A 457 9.54 7.84 48.74
N ALA A 458 8.70 7.85 49.79
CA ALA A 458 9.15 7.94 51.18
C ALA A 458 9.94 6.70 51.66
N THR A 459 9.69 5.53 51.06
CA THR A 459 10.37 4.26 51.41
C THR A 459 11.59 3.95 50.54
N GLY A 460 11.97 4.82 49.61
CA GLY A 460 13.11 4.61 48.70
C GLY A 460 12.91 3.47 47.68
N LYS A 461 11.71 2.85 47.63
CA LYS A 461 11.39 1.74 46.72
C LYS A 461 10.75 2.20 45.40
N LEU A 462 10.64 3.51 45.17
CA LEU A 462 10.04 4.13 43.99
C LEU A 462 10.61 3.55 42.68
N SER A 463 11.93 3.37 42.58
CA SER A 463 12.56 2.81 41.38
C SER A 463 12.10 1.37 41.08
N SER A 464 11.88 0.55 42.12
CA SER A 464 11.41 -0.83 41.99
C SER A 464 9.91 -0.88 41.65
N PHE A 465 9.11 -0.01 42.26
CA PHE A 465 7.70 0.15 41.96
C PHE A 465 7.47 0.60 40.51
N VAL A 466 8.17 1.63 40.06
CA VAL A 466 8.12 2.15 38.68
C VAL A 466 8.58 1.08 37.68
N LYS A 467 9.70 0.37 37.94
CA LYS A 467 10.15 -0.74 37.08
C LYS A 467 9.13 -1.88 36.98
N LYS A 468 8.44 -2.21 38.06
CA LYS A 468 7.39 -3.25 38.08
C LYS A 468 6.12 -2.81 37.34
N LEU A 469 5.69 -1.56 37.48
CA LEU A 469 4.58 -1.00 36.70
C LEU A 469 4.90 -0.96 35.20
N ILE A 470 6.13 -0.58 34.82
CA ILE A 470 6.59 -0.65 33.43
C ILE A 470 6.54 -2.08 32.91
N LYS A 471 7.06 -3.05 33.68
CA LYS A 471 7.04 -4.47 33.29
C LYS A 471 5.61 -5.01 33.19
N PHE A 472 4.70 -4.58 34.06
CA PHE A 472 3.28 -4.93 34.01
C PHE A 472 2.58 -4.34 32.78
N ASN A 473 2.90 -3.09 32.43
CA ASN A 473 2.40 -2.45 31.22
C ASN A 473 2.98 -3.11 29.95
N GLU A 474 4.27 -3.47 29.94
CA GLU A 474 4.89 -4.23 28.84
C GLU A 474 4.24 -5.63 28.66
N TYR A 475 3.89 -6.35 29.74
CA TYR A 475 3.26 -7.67 29.66
C TYR A 475 1.79 -7.63 29.20
N ASN A 476 1.05 -6.58 29.55
CA ASN A 476 -0.35 -6.43 29.15
C ASN A 476 -0.51 -5.99 27.69
N LYS A 477 0.52 -5.45 27.03
CA LYS A 477 0.40 -4.99 25.63
C LYS A 477 0.17 -6.14 24.65
N GLN A 478 0.80 -7.30 24.86
CA GLN A 478 0.53 -8.51 24.08
C GLN A 478 -0.93 -8.96 24.26
N TRP A 479 -1.37 -9.09 25.50
CA TRP A 479 -2.74 -9.47 25.82
C TRP A 479 -3.75 -8.44 25.26
N PHE A 480 -3.42 -7.15 25.35
CA PHE A 480 -4.23 -6.06 24.83
C PHE A 480 -4.39 -6.16 23.31
N SER A 481 -3.29 -6.31 22.56
CA SER A 481 -3.33 -6.48 21.11
C SER A 481 -4.07 -7.76 20.70
N ASP A 482 -3.82 -8.90 21.36
CA ASP A 482 -4.52 -10.17 21.07
C ASP A 482 -6.02 -10.07 21.37
N THR A 483 -6.40 -9.45 22.49
CA THR A 483 -7.80 -9.29 22.92
C THR A 483 -8.56 -8.37 21.97
N LEU A 484 -7.96 -7.24 21.58
CA LEU A 484 -8.57 -6.32 20.63
C LEU A 484 -8.77 -6.97 19.26
N VAL A 485 -7.76 -7.66 18.74
CA VAL A 485 -7.87 -8.40 17.47
C VAL A 485 -8.95 -9.48 17.57
N ARG A 486 -8.96 -10.30 18.63
CA ARG A 486 -10.00 -11.31 18.82
C ARG A 486 -11.39 -10.72 18.88
N GLN A 487 -11.57 -9.58 19.55
CA GLN A 487 -12.87 -8.95 19.65
C GLN A 487 -13.29 -8.34 18.32
N ALA A 488 -12.37 -7.74 17.57
CA ALA A 488 -12.64 -7.19 16.24
C ALA A 488 -13.05 -8.29 15.24
N LEU A 489 -12.38 -9.44 15.24
CA LEU A 489 -12.64 -10.53 14.30
C LEU A 489 -13.91 -11.35 14.61
N LYS A 490 -14.68 -11.01 15.66
CA LYS A 490 -15.99 -11.62 15.94
C LYS A 490 -17.10 -11.13 15.01
N HIS A 491 -16.89 -10.02 14.30
CA HIS A 491 -17.90 -9.47 13.42
C HIS A 491 -17.88 -10.15 12.04
N ASP A 492 -19.08 -10.38 11.49
CA ASP A 492 -19.27 -11.03 10.19
C ASP A 492 -19.48 -10.03 9.05
N HIS A 493 -20.10 -8.89 9.36
CA HIS A 493 -20.37 -7.84 8.39
C HIS A 493 -19.13 -6.95 8.19
N LEU A 494 -18.77 -6.70 6.92
CA LEU A 494 -17.60 -5.91 6.53
C LEU A 494 -17.57 -4.51 7.19
N GLU A 495 -18.72 -3.85 7.31
CA GLU A 495 -18.78 -2.53 7.92
C GLU A 495 -18.47 -2.55 9.42
N ASP A 496 -19.08 -3.46 10.17
CA ASP A 496 -18.87 -3.59 11.61
C ASP A 496 -17.44 -4.02 11.91
N LEU A 497 -16.90 -4.90 11.06
CA LEU A 497 -15.52 -5.34 11.10
C LEU A 497 -14.55 -4.18 10.85
N HIS A 498 -14.76 -3.36 9.82
CA HIS A 498 -13.96 -2.16 9.59
C HIS A 498 -14.04 -1.18 10.76
N ARG A 499 -15.24 -0.94 11.31
CA ARG A 499 -15.40 -0.08 12.51
C ARG A 499 -14.62 -0.63 13.70
N ALA A 500 -14.67 -1.94 13.94
CA ALA A 500 -13.94 -2.58 15.03
C ALA A 500 -12.41 -2.52 14.83
N ILE A 501 -11.93 -2.64 13.60
CA ILE A 501 -10.52 -2.47 13.24
C ILE A 501 -10.08 -1.02 13.41
N ASP A 502 -10.86 -0.05 12.94
CA ASP A 502 -10.53 1.37 13.08
C ASP A 502 -10.52 1.80 14.57
N LEU A 503 -11.40 1.22 15.40
CA LEU A 503 -11.37 1.39 16.86
C LEU A 503 -10.14 0.74 17.49
N SER A 504 -9.80 -0.49 17.09
CA SER A 504 -8.61 -1.20 17.58
C SER A 504 -7.33 -0.42 17.22
N PHE A 505 -7.25 0.10 16.00
CA PHE A 505 -6.18 0.97 15.56
C PHE A 505 -6.10 2.25 16.40
N GLY A 506 -7.23 2.92 16.65
CA GLY A 506 -7.29 4.08 17.55
C GLY A 506 -6.78 3.78 18.96
N LEU A 507 -7.11 2.61 19.50
CA LEU A 507 -6.63 2.16 20.82
C LEU A 507 -5.13 1.83 20.82
N PHE A 508 -4.57 1.38 19.70
CA PHE A 508 -3.12 1.09 19.59
C PHE A 508 -2.28 2.37 19.75
N HIS A 509 -2.84 3.56 19.53
CA HIS A 509 -2.13 4.83 19.77
C HIS A 509 -1.79 5.13 21.24
N ILE A 510 -2.27 4.31 22.19
CA ILE A 510 -1.76 4.34 23.58
C ILE A 510 -0.25 4.07 23.60
N ASP A 511 0.24 3.15 22.76
CA ASP A 511 1.66 2.90 22.51
C ASP A 511 1.82 2.22 21.15
N ILE A 512 1.83 3.03 20.09
CA ILE A 512 1.75 2.53 18.72
C ILE A 512 2.95 1.65 18.34
N GLU A 513 4.15 1.98 18.85
CA GLU A 513 5.36 1.22 18.57
C GLU A 513 5.30 -0.18 19.19
N GLN A 514 4.93 -0.28 20.46
CA GLN A 514 4.89 -1.57 21.14
C GLN A 514 3.68 -2.41 20.73
N CYS A 515 2.53 -1.78 20.44
CA CYS A 515 1.35 -2.50 19.94
C CYS A 515 1.60 -3.04 18.52
N ALA A 516 2.25 -2.27 17.65
CA ALA A 516 2.66 -2.76 16.32
C ALA A 516 3.69 -3.90 16.44
N LEU A 517 4.67 -3.76 17.34
CA LEU A 517 5.65 -4.81 17.60
C LEU A 517 5.00 -6.11 18.10
N ALA A 518 4.08 -6.03 19.08
CA ALA A 518 3.35 -7.19 19.59
C ALA A 518 2.44 -7.80 18.53
N LEU A 519 1.79 -6.97 17.71
CA LEU A 519 0.96 -7.41 16.60
C LEU A 519 1.77 -8.24 15.58
N LEU A 520 2.94 -7.75 15.17
CA LEU A 520 3.81 -8.41 14.18
C LEU A 520 4.52 -9.65 14.72
N THR A 521 4.99 -9.61 15.96
CA THR A 521 5.84 -10.69 16.53
C THR A 521 5.06 -11.84 17.13
N GLN A 522 3.83 -11.61 17.59
CA GLN A 522 3.09 -12.59 18.38
C GLN A 522 1.66 -12.79 17.87
N VAL A 523 0.88 -11.73 17.75
CA VAL A 523 -0.55 -11.85 17.43
C VAL A 523 -0.74 -12.39 16.02
N LEU A 524 -0.14 -11.75 15.01
CA LEU A 524 -0.28 -12.16 13.62
C LEU A 524 0.27 -13.58 13.36
N PRO A 525 1.49 -13.95 13.82
CA PRO A 525 1.98 -15.32 13.73
C PRO A 525 1.03 -16.34 14.37
N ASN A 526 0.37 -15.98 15.47
CA ASN A 526 -0.61 -16.88 16.11
C ASN A 526 -1.82 -17.19 15.21
N TYR A 527 -2.29 -16.25 14.39
CA TYR A 527 -3.37 -16.52 13.43
C TYR A 527 -2.87 -17.29 12.20
N LEU A 528 -1.62 -17.07 11.78
CA LEU A 528 -1.06 -17.68 10.57
C LEU A 528 -0.56 -19.12 10.79
N LEU A 529 -0.05 -19.43 11.98
CA LEU A 529 0.59 -20.71 12.29
C LEU A 529 -0.35 -21.71 12.96
N TRP A 530 -1.32 -21.26 13.76
CA TRP A 530 -2.19 -22.15 14.54
C TRP A 530 -3.48 -22.46 13.80
N GLU A 531 -3.69 -23.74 13.48
CA GLU A 531 -4.86 -24.21 12.70
C GLU A 531 -6.20 -23.76 13.30
N THR A 532 -6.35 -23.78 14.63
CA THR A 532 -7.59 -23.38 15.32
C THR A 532 -7.99 -21.92 15.13
N ARG A 533 -7.05 -21.06 14.71
CA ARG A 533 -7.30 -19.64 14.46
C ARG A 533 -7.36 -19.30 12.99
N GLN A 534 -7.00 -20.22 12.10
CA GLN A 534 -6.97 -19.95 10.66
C GLN A 534 -8.37 -19.64 10.11
N ASP A 535 -9.42 -20.21 10.69
CA ASP A 535 -10.82 -19.92 10.31
C ASP A 535 -11.21 -18.43 10.44
N PHE A 536 -10.48 -17.66 11.25
CA PHE A 536 -10.68 -16.20 11.35
C PHE A 536 -9.98 -15.42 10.22
N LEU A 537 -9.25 -16.10 9.34
CA LEU A 537 -8.61 -15.51 8.15
C LEU A 537 -9.47 -15.62 6.88
N THR A 538 -10.67 -16.22 6.96
CA THR A 538 -11.64 -16.15 5.85
C THR A 538 -12.02 -14.70 5.55
N GLU A 539 -12.20 -14.36 4.27
CA GLU A 539 -12.81 -13.08 3.89
C GLU A 539 -14.20 -12.92 4.52
N PRO A 540 -14.54 -11.74 5.07
CA PRO A 540 -13.81 -10.46 5.03
C PRO A 540 -12.80 -10.23 6.19
N ARG A 541 -12.70 -11.16 7.14
CA ARG A 541 -11.90 -11.03 8.37
C ARG A 541 -10.39 -10.98 8.10
N GLY A 542 -9.91 -11.75 7.12
CA GLY A 542 -8.51 -11.75 6.68
C GLY A 542 -8.05 -10.37 6.21
N SER A 543 -8.78 -9.75 5.28
CA SER A 543 -8.51 -8.39 4.78
C SER A 543 -8.54 -7.33 5.90
N ALA A 544 -9.48 -7.43 6.82
CA ALA A 544 -9.58 -6.51 7.96
C ALA A 544 -8.41 -6.63 8.94
N LEU A 545 -7.94 -7.85 9.24
CA LEU A 545 -6.74 -8.06 10.04
C LEU A 545 -5.50 -7.52 9.32
N ALA A 546 -5.36 -7.80 8.03
CA ALA A 546 -4.28 -7.26 7.19
C ALA A 546 -4.25 -5.73 7.24
N ARG A 547 -5.41 -5.08 7.15
CA ARG A 547 -5.54 -3.62 7.27
C ARG A 547 -5.02 -3.10 8.62
N LEU A 548 -5.40 -3.72 9.74
CA LEU A 548 -4.89 -3.34 11.06
C LEU A 548 -3.37 -3.48 11.14
N VAL A 549 -2.82 -4.61 10.66
CA VAL A 549 -1.37 -4.87 10.62
C VAL A 549 -0.65 -3.77 9.87
N VAL A 550 -1.13 -3.42 8.68
CA VAL A 550 -0.53 -2.38 7.85
C VAL A 550 -0.62 -1.02 8.52
N LEU A 551 -1.82 -0.59 8.94
CA LEU A 551 -2.03 0.71 9.58
C LEU A 551 -1.16 0.89 10.82
N SER A 552 -1.14 -0.10 11.71
CA SER A 552 -0.34 -0.06 12.94
C SER A 552 1.16 -0.03 12.65
N THR A 553 1.63 -0.81 11.68
CA THR A 553 3.05 -0.84 11.29
C THR A 553 3.47 0.52 10.72
N PHE A 554 2.67 1.11 9.83
CA PHE A 554 2.97 2.42 9.24
C PHE A 554 2.95 3.55 10.26
N ALA A 555 1.93 3.60 11.12
CA ALA A 555 1.84 4.61 12.17
C ALA A 555 3.04 4.53 13.13
N ALA A 556 3.48 3.31 13.48
CA ALA A 556 4.68 3.09 14.30
C ALA A 556 5.97 3.55 13.60
N LEU A 557 6.11 3.27 12.29
CA LEU A 557 7.27 3.75 11.52
C LEU A 557 7.30 5.29 11.38
N GLN A 558 6.15 5.93 11.26
CA GLN A 558 6.04 7.39 11.17
C GLN A 558 6.30 8.11 12.50
N ALA A 559 5.81 7.55 13.62
CA ALA A 559 6.04 8.10 14.95
C ALA A 559 7.55 8.23 15.26
N ARG A 560 8.37 7.32 14.73
CA ARG A 560 9.83 7.32 14.90
C ARG A 560 10.55 8.38 14.10
N THR A 561 10.13 8.64 12.86
CA THR A 561 10.74 9.70 12.03
C THR A 561 10.60 11.09 12.65
N ASN A 562 9.57 11.30 13.49
CA ASN A 562 9.29 12.59 14.12
C ASN A 562 9.95 12.77 15.50
N SER A 563 10.65 11.76 16.04
CA SER A 563 11.32 11.83 17.36
C SER A 563 12.82 11.53 17.27
N PRO A 564 13.68 12.50 16.90
CA PRO A 564 15.12 12.27 16.71
C PRO A 564 15.93 12.23 18.01
N THR A 565 15.36 12.51 19.18
CA THR A 565 16.13 12.99 20.36
C THR A 565 16.49 11.96 21.44
N LEU A 566 16.30 10.64 21.23
CA LEU A 566 16.66 9.61 22.24
C LEU A 566 17.63 8.53 21.74
N GLY A 567 18.24 8.73 20.57
CA GLY A 567 19.26 7.85 20.01
C GLY A 567 20.63 8.04 20.65
N MET A 568 20.85 7.65 21.92
CA MET A 568 22.20 7.30 22.39
C MET A 568 22.30 6.52 23.72
N GLN A 569 21.21 6.00 24.34
CA GLN A 569 21.32 5.27 25.62
C GLN A 569 20.33 4.11 25.82
N ARG A 570 20.18 3.21 24.85
CA ARG A 570 19.61 1.87 25.11
C ARG A 570 20.60 0.77 24.75
N GLY A 571 21.80 0.86 25.32
CA GLY A 571 22.73 -0.26 25.38
C GLY A 571 22.21 -1.35 26.33
N GLY A 572 22.10 -2.59 25.83
CA GLY A 572 22.04 -3.79 26.65
C GLY A 572 20.72 -4.10 27.37
N ARG A 573 19.61 -4.31 26.66
CA ARG A 573 18.53 -5.15 27.20
C ARG A 573 18.79 -6.61 26.80
N LYS A 574 19.01 -7.48 27.79
CA LYS A 574 19.17 -8.94 27.62
C LYS A 574 17.97 -9.51 26.84
N ARG A 575 18.25 -10.50 25.98
CA ARG A 575 17.29 -11.19 25.10
C ARG A 575 16.00 -11.57 25.86
N PRO A 576 14.80 -11.19 25.37
CA PRO A 576 13.55 -11.64 25.96
C PRO A 576 13.34 -13.14 25.69
N TYR A 577 12.84 -13.86 26.70
CA TYR A 577 12.61 -15.32 26.70
C TYR A 577 11.80 -15.83 25.49
N TRP A 578 10.92 -15.00 24.93
CA TRP A 578 10.10 -15.32 23.75
C TRP A 578 10.88 -15.49 22.44
N ASP A 579 12.06 -14.87 22.28
CA ASP A 579 12.95 -15.14 21.12
C ASP A 579 13.36 -16.62 21.09
N MET A 580 13.44 -17.26 22.27
CA MET A 580 13.83 -18.67 22.42
C MET A 580 12.64 -19.62 22.12
N GLU A 581 11.43 -19.26 22.55
CA GLU A 581 10.21 -20.03 22.26
C GLU A 581 9.82 -19.96 20.76
N LEU A 582 10.07 -18.83 20.08
CA LEU A 582 9.80 -18.72 18.64
C LEU A 582 10.78 -19.57 17.83
N GLU A 583 12.07 -19.61 18.22
CA GLU A 583 13.05 -20.55 17.66
C GLU A 583 12.64 -22.00 17.93
N GLU A 584 12.19 -22.34 19.14
CA GLU A 584 11.71 -23.68 19.49
C GLU A 584 10.45 -24.08 18.71
N ALA A 585 9.49 -23.18 18.52
CA ALA A 585 8.28 -23.42 17.72
C ALA A 585 8.59 -23.54 16.21
N MET A 586 9.54 -22.76 15.70
CA MET A 586 10.06 -22.89 14.34
C MET A 586 10.82 -24.22 14.15
N ASP A 587 11.53 -24.69 15.18
CA ASP A 587 12.22 -25.98 15.19
C ASP A 587 11.26 -27.17 15.32
N GLU A 588 10.17 -27.06 16.07
CA GLU A 588 9.12 -28.09 16.14
C GLU A 588 8.41 -28.27 14.81
N SER A 589 8.11 -27.17 14.10
CA SER A 589 7.58 -27.21 12.73
C SER A 589 8.58 -27.83 11.74
N LYS A 590 9.90 -27.60 11.93
CA LYS A 590 10.97 -28.27 11.16
C LYS A 590 11.07 -29.78 11.46
N ARG A 591 10.72 -30.24 12.66
CA ARG A 591 10.76 -31.67 13.07
C ARG A 591 9.60 -32.52 12.53
N MET A 592 8.47 -31.91 12.20
CA MET A 592 7.28 -32.61 11.64
C MET A 592 7.36 -32.90 10.13
N ARG A 593 8.41 -32.47 9.42
CA ARG A 593 8.56 -32.68 7.97
C ARG A 593 9.46 -33.89 7.62
N PRO A 594 9.11 -34.73 6.61
CA PRO A 594 9.92 -35.88 6.22
C PRO A 594 11.34 -35.51 5.76
N SER A 595 12.32 -36.30 6.20
CA SER A 595 13.78 -36.07 6.10
C SER A 595 14.37 -35.89 4.69
N LYS A 596 13.60 -36.15 3.61
CA LYS A 596 14.07 -35.95 2.22
C LYS A 596 13.98 -34.49 1.74
N ILE A 597 13.32 -33.60 2.48
CA ILE A 597 13.19 -32.16 2.15
C ILE A 597 14.29 -31.31 2.83
N ARG A 598 15.10 -31.89 3.73
CA ARG A 598 16.07 -31.17 4.59
C ARG A 598 17.32 -30.63 3.87
N ARG A 599 17.41 -30.68 2.53
CA ARG A 599 18.65 -30.36 1.80
C ARG A 599 18.56 -29.16 0.83
N GLY A 600 17.51 -28.34 0.92
CA GLY A 600 17.21 -27.35 -0.12
C GLY A 600 17.32 -25.86 0.20
N LEU A 601 17.31 -25.40 1.46
CA LEU A 601 17.19 -23.96 1.76
C LEU A 601 17.96 -23.60 3.03
N ASN A 602 19.07 -22.88 2.89
CA ASN A 602 19.78 -22.25 4.01
C ASN A 602 19.05 -20.94 4.38
N ASP A 603 18.72 -20.76 5.67
CA ASP A 603 18.01 -19.58 6.20
C ASP A 603 18.76 -18.25 5.94
N SER A 604 20.06 -18.31 5.60
CA SER A 604 20.89 -17.15 5.22
C SER A 604 20.71 -16.69 3.76
N GLU A 605 20.30 -17.56 2.83
CA GLU A 605 20.14 -17.20 1.40
C GLU A 605 18.85 -16.39 1.13
N LEU A 606 17.88 -16.40 2.05
CA LEU A 606 16.60 -15.69 1.90
C LEU A 606 16.71 -14.16 2.02
N LEU A 607 17.82 -13.65 2.59
CA LEU A 607 18.10 -12.21 2.68
C LEU A 607 18.95 -11.69 1.51
N ASP A 608 19.53 -12.56 0.69
CA ASP A 608 20.43 -12.18 -0.39
C ASP A 608 19.69 -11.55 -1.59
N ASP A 609 18.38 -11.81 -1.73
CA ASP A 609 17.55 -11.37 -2.85
C ASP A 609 16.37 -10.49 -2.37
N THR A 610 16.65 -9.31 -1.80
CA THR A 610 15.63 -8.26 -1.54
C THR A 610 15.66 -7.15 -2.60
N PRO A 611 14.54 -6.49 -2.93
CA PRO A 611 14.45 -5.53 -4.04
C PRO A 611 15.37 -4.32 -3.92
N PHE A 612 15.76 -3.96 -2.69
CA PHE A 612 16.58 -2.79 -2.38
C PHE A 612 18.07 -3.15 -2.18
N ALA A 613 18.45 -4.41 -2.43
CA ALA A 613 19.77 -4.92 -2.09
C ALA A 613 20.15 -4.51 -0.65
N LEU A 614 19.21 -4.68 0.30
CA LEU A 614 19.50 -4.56 1.73
C LEU A 614 20.44 -5.72 2.06
N GLN A 615 21.71 -5.48 1.78
CA GLN A 615 22.84 -6.31 2.08
C GLN A 615 22.97 -6.35 3.61
N CYS A 616 22.13 -7.14 4.27
CA CYS A 616 22.47 -7.72 5.56
C CYS A 616 23.60 -8.73 5.33
N HIS A 617 24.74 -8.26 4.83
CA HIS A 617 25.96 -9.03 4.54
C HIS A 617 26.60 -9.65 5.79
N SER A 618 26.04 -9.41 6.96
CA SER A 618 26.47 -10.01 8.22
C SER A 618 25.28 -10.07 9.20
N GLU A 619 25.26 -11.09 10.07
CA GLU A 619 24.38 -11.09 11.24
C GLU A 619 24.49 -9.78 12.05
N GLU A 620 25.60 -9.06 11.96
CA GLU A 620 25.81 -7.78 12.62
C GLU A 620 24.92 -6.65 12.07
N ASN A 621 24.67 -6.60 10.75
CA ASN A 621 23.76 -5.61 10.14
C ASN A 621 22.29 -5.90 10.45
N TYR A 622 21.90 -7.17 10.52
CA TYR A 622 20.54 -7.53 10.93
C TYR A 622 20.32 -7.31 12.44
N ARG A 623 21.36 -7.52 13.26
CA ARG A 623 21.35 -7.18 14.70
C ARG A 623 21.34 -5.69 14.98
N SER A 624 21.79 -4.86 14.03
CA SER A 624 21.78 -3.40 14.16
C SER A 624 20.43 -2.77 13.75
N LEU A 625 19.56 -3.52 13.07
CA LEU A 625 18.19 -3.10 12.81
C LEU A 625 17.44 -2.90 14.12
N ASP A 626 16.56 -1.90 14.12
CA ASP A 626 15.68 -1.69 15.25
C ASP A 626 14.62 -2.82 15.37
N PRO A 627 14.02 -3.00 16.56
CA PRO A 627 13.10 -4.09 16.81
C PRO A 627 11.87 -4.13 15.88
N LEU A 628 11.38 -2.97 15.44
CA LEU A 628 10.19 -2.91 14.57
C LEU A 628 10.55 -3.29 13.13
N SER A 629 11.65 -2.75 12.59
CA SER A 629 12.18 -3.13 11.28
C SER A 629 12.53 -4.62 11.22
N LYS A 630 13.09 -5.15 12.32
CA LYS A 630 13.33 -6.59 12.49
C LYS A 630 12.01 -7.38 12.40
N ALA A 631 10.98 -6.98 13.15
CA ALA A 631 9.67 -7.65 13.13
C ALA A 631 8.99 -7.61 11.75
N VAL A 632 9.12 -6.51 11.01
CA VAL A 632 8.63 -6.41 9.63
C VAL A 632 9.36 -7.41 8.71
N ALA A 633 10.69 -7.48 8.80
CA ALA A 633 11.48 -8.44 8.03
C ALA A 633 11.12 -9.90 8.38
N ASP A 634 10.91 -10.20 9.67
CA ASP A 634 10.53 -11.53 10.14
C ASP A 634 9.13 -11.92 9.62
N THR A 635 8.21 -10.97 9.61
CA THR A 635 6.88 -11.13 9.02
C THR A 635 7.00 -11.44 7.53
N MET A 636 7.82 -10.72 6.77
CA MET A 636 8.02 -10.99 5.34
C MET A 636 8.60 -12.38 5.07
N ARG A 637 9.52 -12.87 5.92
CA ARG A 637 10.03 -14.25 5.82
C ARG A 637 8.96 -15.28 6.13
N LEU A 638 8.13 -15.04 7.15
CA LEU A 638 7.01 -15.92 7.47
C LEU A 638 6.02 -16.01 6.29
N LEU A 639 5.70 -14.88 5.66
CA LEU A 639 4.83 -14.87 4.47
C LEU A 639 5.45 -15.62 3.28
N MET A 640 6.77 -15.54 3.09
CA MET A 640 7.48 -16.33 2.07
C MET A 640 7.42 -17.83 2.36
N ALA A 641 7.60 -18.23 3.62
CA ALA A 641 7.48 -19.62 4.02
C ALA A 641 6.06 -20.16 3.77
N ILE A 642 5.04 -19.35 4.06
CA ILE A 642 3.63 -19.68 3.82
C ILE A 642 3.32 -19.75 2.32
N ALA A 643 3.78 -18.76 1.54
CA ALA A 643 3.56 -18.71 0.08
C ALA A 643 4.27 -19.86 -0.66
N SER A 644 5.34 -20.40 -0.07
CA SER A 644 6.09 -21.54 -0.61
C SER A 644 5.53 -22.90 -0.18
N ASP A 645 4.48 -22.92 0.65
CA ASP A 645 3.88 -24.17 1.09
C ASP A 645 3.10 -24.85 -0.04
N SER A 646 3.11 -26.18 -0.02
CA SER A 646 2.46 -27.02 -1.04
C SER A 646 0.95 -27.09 -0.91
N VAL A 647 0.41 -26.73 0.26
CA VAL A 647 -1.02 -26.77 0.57
C VAL A 647 -1.58 -25.36 0.58
N ILE A 648 -2.59 -25.12 -0.26
CA ILE A 648 -3.32 -23.86 -0.29
C ILE A 648 -4.43 -23.93 0.78
N SER A 649 -4.35 -23.04 1.78
CA SER A 649 -5.42 -22.82 2.76
C SER A 649 -5.65 -21.32 2.96
N GLN A 650 -6.51 -20.95 3.92
CA GLN A 650 -6.82 -19.54 4.21
C GLN A 650 -5.56 -18.74 4.60
N ARG A 651 -4.59 -19.37 5.28
CA ARG A 651 -3.30 -18.72 5.60
C ARG A 651 -2.47 -18.44 4.35
N SER A 652 -2.61 -19.26 3.29
CA SER A 652 -1.89 -19.08 2.02
C SER A 652 -2.38 -17.86 1.24
N VAL A 653 -3.64 -17.45 1.45
CA VAL A 653 -4.24 -16.25 0.85
C VAL A 653 -3.81 -14.98 1.60
N PHE A 654 -3.55 -15.07 2.90
CA PHE A 654 -3.22 -13.90 3.73
C PHE A 654 -2.05 -13.02 3.22
N PRO A 655 -0.91 -13.55 2.71
CA PRO A 655 0.13 -12.73 2.11
C PRO A 655 -0.39 -11.79 1.01
N LEU A 656 -1.33 -12.26 0.17
CA LEU A 656 -1.94 -11.46 -0.88
C LEU A 656 -2.78 -10.32 -0.29
N LEU A 657 -3.62 -10.64 0.71
CA LEU A 657 -4.46 -9.65 1.41
C LEU A 657 -3.60 -8.58 2.09
N LEU A 658 -2.51 -8.99 2.76
CA LEU A 658 -1.58 -8.05 3.39
C LEU A 658 -0.95 -7.12 2.35
N PHE A 659 -0.53 -7.65 1.20
CA PHE A 659 0.07 -6.85 0.15
C PHE A 659 -0.90 -5.89 -0.54
N GLU A 660 -2.14 -6.31 -0.77
CA GLU A 660 -3.19 -5.41 -1.22
C GLU A 660 -3.39 -4.25 -0.23
N GLN A 661 -3.47 -4.55 1.07
CA GLN A 661 -3.59 -3.52 2.09
C GLN A 661 -2.34 -2.63 2.20
N ILE A 662 -1.13 -3.14 1.98
CA ILE A 662 0.10 -2.33 1.91
C ILE A 662 -0.02 -1.30 0.79
N VAL A 663 -0.43 -1.71 -0.41
CA VAL A 663 -0.56 -0.78 -1.54
C VAL A 663 -1.69 0.22 -1.32
N LEU A 664 -2.83 -0.23 -0.78
CA LEU A 664 -4.01 0.61 -0.55
C LEU A 664 -3.82 1.62 0.58
N CYS A 665 -3.25 1.20 1.72
CA CYS A 665 -3.14 2.04 2.90
C CYS A 665 -1.88 2.91 2.91
N ALA A 666 -0.77 2.44 2.32
CA ALA A 666 0.51 3.13 2.43
C ALA A 666 0.85 4.04 1.24
N GLY A 667 0.23 3.82 0.07
CA GLY A 667 0.50 4.60 -1.13
C GLY A 667 1.99 4.68 -1.46
N GLU A 668 2.54 5.90 -1.56
CA GLU A 668 3.96 6.13 -1.86
C GLU A 668 4.92 5.65 -0.76
N GLU A 669 4.45 5.52 0.48
CA GLU A 669 5.27 5.06 1.61
C GLU A 669 5.36 3.52 1.71
N ALA A 670 4.66 2.78 0.84
CA ALA A 670 4.68 1.32 0.79
C ALA A 670 6.11 0.73 0.74
N HIS A 671 7.03 1.44 0.08
CA HIS A 671 8.45 1.08 -0.03
C HIS A 671 9.14 0.85 1.33
N ARG A 672 8.74 1.53 2.41
CA ARG A 672 9.32 1.37 3.75
C ARG A 672 9.10 -0.02 4.34
N VAL A 673 8.02 -0.70 3.94
CA VAL A 673 7.69 -2.06 4.37
C VAL A 673 8.11 -3.08 3.32
N LEU A 674 7.86 -2.80 2.03
CA LEU A 674 8.21 -3.67 0.91
C LEU A 674 9.72 -3.87 0.74
N GLN A 675 10.56 -2.98 1.30
CA GLN A 675 12.01 -3.16 1.24
C GLN A 675 12.52 -4.45 1.87
N PHE A 676 11.77 -4.99 2.83
CA PHE A 676 12.12 -6.24 3.50
C PHE A 676 11.50 -7.48 2.84
N ALA A 677 10.68 -7.33 1.80
CA ALA A 677 10.03 -8.44 1.12
C ALA A 677 11.04 -9.21 0.23
N PRO A 678 11.15 -10.55 0.33
CA PRO A 678 11.99 -11.33 -0.58
C PRO A 678 11.54 -11.21 -2.03
N LEU A 679 12.47 -11.10 -2.98
CA LEU A 679 12.17 -11.01 -4.43
C LEU A 679 11.38 -12.21 -4.95
N GLY A 680 11.58 -13.40 -4.36
CA GLY A 680 10.88 -14.61 -4.73
C GLY A 680 9.39 -14.62 -4.34
N LEU A 681 8.95 -13.75 -3.44
CA LEU A 681 7.61 -13.81 -2.86
C LEU A 681 6.50 -13.54 -3.88
N VAL A 682 6.60 -12.46 -4.65
CA VAL A 682 5.62 -12.13 -5.70
C VAL A 682 5.54 -13.24 -6.77
N PRO A 683 6.66 -13.75 -7.33
CA PRO A 683 6.63 -14.91 -8.22
C PRO A 683 5.96 -16.15 -7.64
N GLN A 684 6.16 -16.45 -6.34
CA GLN A 684 5.49 -17.59 -5.70
C GLN A 684 3.99 -17.38 -5.60
N LEU A 685 3.53 -16.17 -5.24
CA LEU A 685 2.10 -15.83 -5.20
C LEU A 685 1.44 -15.91 -6.59
N VAL A 686 2.13 -15.46 -7.64
CA VAL A 686 1.66 -15.60 -9.02
C VAL A 686 1.51 -17.08 -9.40
N ARG A 687 2.44 -17.95 -8.97
CA ARG A 687 2.38 -19.38 -9.26
C ARG A 687 1.26 -20.08 -8.49
N SER A 688 1.06 -19.74 -7.22
CA SER A 688 0.08 -20.42 -6.36
C SER A 688 -1.34 -19.91 -6.59
N MET A 689 -1.53 -18.62 -6.85
CA MET A 689 -2.86 -17.97 -6.93
C MET A 689 -2.94 -16.93 -8.07
N PRO A 690 -2.79 -17.34 -9.34
CA PRO A 690 -2.75 -16.42 -10.48
C PRO A 690 -4.06 -15.64 -10.71
N LEU A 691 -5.20 -16.18 -10.26
CA LEU A 691 -6.51 -15.54 -10.46
C LEU A 691 -6.75 -14.34 -9.54
N LEU A 692 -6.09 -14.31 -8.37
CA LEU A 692 -6.19 -13.22 -7.39
C LEU A 692 -5.16 -12.10 -7.66
N MET A 693 -4.13 -12.39 -8.45
CA MET A 693 -3.08 -11.43 -8.79
C MET A 693 -3.44 -10.60 -10.02
N SER A 694 -3.07 -9.33 -10.04
CA SER A 694 -3.18 -8.43 -11.20
C SER A 694 -1.81 -7.89 -11.61
N HIS A 695 -1.66 -7.50 -12.88
CA HIS A 695 -0.42 -6.88 -13.37
C HIS A 695 -0.09 -5.58 -12.61
N GLN A 696 -1.12 -4.79 -12.23
CA GLN A 696 -0.96 -3.57 -11.43
C GLN A 696 -0.42 -3.90 -10.04
N LEU A 697 -0.94 -4.94 -9.39
CA LEU A 697 -0.49 -5.38 -8.09
C LEU A 697 0.95 -5.89 -8.12
N ILE A 698 1.35 -6.65 -9.15
CA ILE A 698 2.75 -7.07 -9.32
C ILE A 698 3.67 -5.84 -9.37
N LEU A 699 3.33 -4.83 -10.18
CA LEU A 699 4.15 -3.63 -10.32
C LEU A 699 4.17 -2.78 -9.04
N ALA A 700 3.07 -2.70 -8.31
CA ALA A 700 2.98 -1.94 -7.07
C ALA A 700 3.81 -2.57 -5.93
N LEU A 701 3.94 -3.90 -5.91
CA LEU A 701 4.69 -4.65 -4.89
C LEU A 701 6.18 -4.77 -5.22
N SER A 702 6.56 -4.63 -6.48
CA SER A 702 7.94 -4.78 -6.94
C SER A 702 8.68 -3.45 -7.00
N SER A 703 9.87 -3.38 -6.38
CA SER A 703 10.80 -2.27 -6.62
C SER A 703 11.58 -2.50 -7.91
N LEU A 704 11.53 -1.57 -8.85
CA LEU A 704 12.26 -1.64 -10.13
C LEU A 704 13.68 -1.04 -10.07
N GLN A 705 14.19 -0.76 -8.87
CA GLN A 705 15.48 -0.09 -8.67
C GLN A 705 16.67 -0.93 -9.15
N THR A 706 16.69 -2.23 -8.84
CA THR A 706 17.80 -3.12 -9.21
C THR A 706 17.51 -3.92 -10.48
N SER A 707 18.55 -4.25 -11.26
CA SER A 707 18.41 -5.07 -12.48
C SER A 707 17.80 -6.45 -12.19
N ARG A 708 18.20 -7.08 -11.08
CA ARG A 708 17.65 -8.35 -10.61
C ARG A 708 16.15 -8.24 -10.30
N ALA A 709 15.73 -7.19 -9.59
CA ALA A 709 14.31 -7.00 -9.29
C ALA A 709 13.47 -6.77 -10.56
N ARG A 710 13.98 -6.01 -11.54
CA ARG A 710 13.32 -5.86 -12.86
C ARG A 710 13.14 -7.20 -13.57
N LYS A 711 14.19 -8.03 -13.61
CA LYS A 711 14.18 -9.38 -14.20
C LYS A 711 13.13 -10.30 -13.58
N VAL A 712 13.07 -10.33 -12.25
CA VAL A 712 12.09 -11.12 -11.50
C VAL A 712 10.67 -10.62 -11.75
N THR A 713 10.46 -9.30 -11.76
CA THR A 713 9.15 -8.67 -12.02
C THR A 713 8.67 -8.93 -13.44
N ALA A 714 9.55 -8.82 -14.44
CA ALA A 714 9.24 -9.12 -15.84
C ALA A 714 8.78 -10.58 -16.01
N ARG A 715 9.50 -11.52 -15.36
CA ARG A 715 9.12 -12.93 -15.37
C ARG A 715 7.80 -13.20 -14.68
N ALA A 716 7.55 -12.60 -13.51
CA ALA A 716 6.27 -12.74 -12.81
C ALA A 716 5.10 -12.21 -13.65
N THR A 717 5.29 -11.07 -14.33
CA THR A 717 4.30 -10.49 -15.26
C THR A 717 4.01 -11.44 -16.43
N CYS A 718 5.03 -12.04 -17.04
CA CYS A 718 4.85 -13.02 -18.12
C CYS A 718 4.17 -14.31 -17.63
N GLN A 719 4.52 -14.80 -16.44
CA GLN A 719 3.90 -15.98 -15.84
C GLN A 719 2.42 -15.77 -15.53
N LEU A 720 2.05 -14.58 -15.03
CA LEU A 720 0.64 -14.24 -14.78
C LEU A 720 -0.17 -14.28 -16.09
N GLN A 721 0.38 -13.74 -17.18
CA GLN A 721 -0.28 -13.76 -18.48
C GLN A 721 -0.48 -15.19 -19.01
N ILE A 722 0.52 -16.06 -18.86
CA ILE A 722 0.42 -17.48 -19.25
C ILE A 722 -0.62 -18.21 -18.40
N ALA A 723 -0.62 -18.00 -17.08
CA ALA A 723 -1.56 -18.65 -16.20
C ALA A 723 -3.02 -18.25 -16.52
N ARG A 724 -3.25 -16.99 -16.90
CA ARG A 724 -4.56 -16.47 -17.31
C ARG A 724 -5.01 -16.96 -18.68
N SER A 725 -4.10 -17.16 -19.63
CA SER A 725 -4.46 -17.70 -20.94
C SER A 725 -4.81 -19.19 -20.89
N LEU A 726 -4.23 -19.94 -19.96
CA LEU A 726 -4.57 -21.35 -19.71
C LEU A 726 -5.93 -21.50 -18.99
N SER A 727 -6.27 -20.58 -18.09
CA SER A 727 -7.56 -20.65 -17.37
C SER A 727 -8.75 -20.25 -18.24
N SER A 728 -8.58 -19.32 -19.20
CA SER A 728 -9.65 -18.97 -20.15
C SER A 728 -10.00 -20.11 -21.12
N THR A 729 -9.04 -20.99 -21.44
CA THR A 729 -9.28 -22.17 -22.29
C THR A 729 -10.01 -23.32 -21.58
N HIS A 730 -10.14 -23.30 -20.26
CA HIS A 730 -10.89 -24.32 -19.50
C HIS A 730 -12.35 -23.92 -19.20
N LEU A 731 -12.76 -22.71 -19.58
CA LEU A 731 -14.12 -22.18 -19.42
C LEU A 731 -14.93 -22.15 -20.72
N THR A 732 -14.39 -22.72 -21.80
CA THR A 732 -15.06 -23.02 -23.08
C THR A 732 -15.07 -24.53 -23.28
#